data_AF-A0A9P5K2Q8-F1
#
_entry.id   AF-A0A9P5K2Q8-F1
#
_cell.length_a   1.000
_cell.length_b   1.000
_cell.length_c   1.000
_cell.angle_alpha   90.00
_cell.angle_beta   90.00
_cell.angle_gamma   90.00
#
_symmetry.space_group_name_H-M   'P 1'
#
loop_
_entity.id
_entity.type
_entity.pdbx_description
1 polymer ?
#
loop_
_entity_poly.entity_id
_entity_poly.type
_entity_poly.pdbx_seq_one_letter_code
_entity_poly.pdbx_strand_id
1 'polypeptide(L)'
;MASPMDPLQALTAALSVPADSKEQADLLAALRETLEALPHPIPILCNTLLKTAAASNDSLLKRWVLELLHFGIARAPLSVDARTNLALQSLDVLAGLLNDDNSWTVKVAVQTLAGAYPLLFRRLCTNKNERPHWDTLTRAKSRIIELMWAPDAQAGVQFAAVKFLQRVILVQSRGIADPRLQNRNDPNLSIVPGDHPFINAATLETEGVALLQRLITDLYTKQNPDLISAILNSWSSLVKLRPGFVQIVVSSLTLWTPAPLMGLPFTTIRSVEKSVRILLTHISRSQAGANFAREINEALTKQSQRMEQATADERTRRAMATQAQVDPRKRPPSTVVQGEEEAKRQKVEADPNADATALLVAFDFTTLPAPLITELIVANLQAFSEETFQARINAYRRSASTNVATPTPVPAAAAPVSTAVLETVAASENAVPVKMPPTMPAADRARERALAQASSAQVDELGVSSTVKEEPMDPLQMDIDEDIEYEPDKLNLELEPMQEDDETLAAAEHHELLPLEFQVPPPTVLGEVERAATVKSAATRIWQNSGDLAVGPQTGGQDMWMLLLVRMITRVVDPEEDGKGKAKAEVAVNRITGLDADAEMDEEMVRLYERQDQLRRVLCDYIMADFSGRIRLATAWMNEEWYNDQVRISSDNDWRPNYDVWLNQVVAEYQLRLDRKDRMFARFLLDLPSVPSDVFTLLRDLCTEPDRMQIGFQTLRDFVTQRPTLRGEAMTILLELTTHLEKVTRNAAILTVKRCMGEFQIADGMIRDFALQLLRRLQTPRPVDKSPGDSAAIAGTDSMEDGQLPPEDLLQTPYLPERLELPAQKSQVVQHVELLFALSSKAPDFLDEIFAAYGEMDVSVQEAIQELITALIRSLGPGHGKLLTLMRTFPPGAETLALRILNIFTDQGRPNSQLVVLVRGLIAERDLDARFLIPIIAEMDKPDIVKHLPRIVSILNGTQEMKELVRSVFGAVVTTPPQTFGSVTSNLPRVRQSELLTPAELMVLLHDTEKEIGIRSAIEAIGICFSMTDVFRSEILAVVMQQILDEPVLPTLFMRTVIQAVKTYKSLTGFVSATLLSRLITKKIWTTPPLWEGFIRCAEIVAPSSFPVLLQLPKEQLRELVAKQPRLRGQLREFVQKKGGNPARAAVYLEIIGDDEPEAGGSAAASAPGTPPPSMPSATPVTAEPMPS
;
A
#
# COMPACT_ATOMS: atom_id res chain seq x y z
N MET A 1 15.23 -21.15 7.82
CA MET A 1 14.94 -20.21 8.93
C MET A 1 16.03 -20.41 9.97
N ALA A 2 16.64 -19.34 10.51
CA ALA A 2 17.54 -19.47 11.65
C ALA A 2 16.73 -19.74 12.93
N SER A 3 17.30 -20.48 13.89
CA SER A 3 16.69 -20.69 15.20
C SER A 3 16.51 -19.34 15.92
N PRO A 4 15.37 -19.09 16.59
CA PRO A 4 15.18 -17.86 17.35
C PRO A 4 16.21 -17.81 18.50
N MET A 5 16.97 -16.72 18.58
CA MET A 5 17.88 -16.50 19.71
C MET A 5 17.10 -16.42 21.01
N ASP A 6 17.68 -17.01 22.07
CA ASP A 6 17.18 -16.86 23.44
C ASP A 6 17.19 -15.36 23.82
N PRO A 7 16.04 -14.78 24.25
CA PRO A 7 15.96 -13.37 24.62
C PRO A 7 16.88 -12.98 25.78
N LEU A 8 17.30 -13.93 26.64
CA LEU A 8 18.30 -13.67 27.67
C LEU A 8 19.70 -13.49 27.08
N GLN A 9 20.05 -14.25 26.03
CA GLN A 9 21.33 -14.13 25.33
C GLN A 9 21.39 -12.84 24.52
N ALA A 10 20.31 -12.51 23.79
CA ALA A 10 20.20 -11.25 23.06
C ALA A 10 20.24 -10.01 23.98
N LEU A 11 19.60 -10.07 25.16
CA LEU A 11 19.73 -9.03 26.20
C LEU A 11 21.16 -8.93 26.74
N THR A 12 21.83 -10.07 26.98
CA THR A 12 23.22 -10.08 27.46
C THR A 12 24.18 -9.48 26.43
N ALA A 13 23.97 -9.76 25.14
CA ALA A 13 24.71 -9.14 24.05
C ALA A 13 24.50 -7.61 24.05
N ALA A 14 23.25 -7.14 24.10
CA ALA A 14 22.92 -5.71 24.14
C ALA A 14 23.51 -4.97 25.36
N LEU A 15 23.66 -5.64 26.50
CA LEU A 15 24.27 -5.09 27.72
C LEU A 15 25.82 -5.18 27.74
N SER A 16 26.42 -6.00 26.89
CA SER A 16 27.89 -6.12 26.76
C SER A 16 28.51 -5.06 25.84
N VAL A 17 27.70 -4.52 24.91
CA VAL A 17 28.05 -3.46 23.98
C VAL A 17 28.02 -2.09 24.69
N PRO A 18 28.87 -1.10 24.31
CA PRO A 18 28.89 0.21 24.96
C PRO A 18 27.52 0.90 25.04
N ALA A 19 27.23 1.47 26.21
CA ALA A 19 25.96 2.14 26.48
C ALA A 19 25.70 3.31 25.51
N ASP A 20 24.42 3.48 25.13
CA ASP A 20 23.94 4.54 24.22
C ASP A 20 24.58 4.53 22.81
N SER A 21 25.24 3.43 22.44
CA SER A 21 25.78 3.22 21.09
C SER A 21 24.70 2.79 20.08
N LYS A 22 25.00 2.94 18.78
CA LYS A 22 24.12 2.45 17.71
C LYS A 22 23.97 0.91 17.77
N GLU A 23 25.06 0.19 18.01
CA GLU A 23 25.04 -1.28 18.12
C GLU A 23 24.13 -1.75 19.25
N GLN A 24 24.12 -1.07 20.40
CA GLN A 24 23.16 -1.34 21.48
C GLN A 24 21.71 -1.02 21.07
N ALA A 25 21.48 0.05 20.30
CA ALA A 25 20.16 0.39 19.79
C ALA A 25 19.61 -0.69 18.84
N ASP A 26 20.43 -1.13 17.88
CA ASP A 26 20.07 -2.13 16.88
C ASP A 26 19.81 -3.51 17.54
N LEU A 27 20.63 -3.91 18.52
CA LEU A 27 20.41 -5.15 19.31
C LEU A 27 19.15 -5.08 20.18
N LEU A 28 18.87 -3.95 20.83
CA LEU A 28 17.65 -3.77 21.62
C LEU A 28 16.38 -3.70 20.74
N ALA A 29 16.50 -3.26 19.49
CA ALA A 29 15.41 -3.33 18.52
C ALA A 29 15.10 -4.80 18.12
N ALA A 30 16.12 -5.60 17.78
CA ALA A 30 15.94 -7.03 17.46
C ALA A 30 15.40 -7.84 18.66
N LEU A 31 15.88 -7.55 19.87
CA LEU A 31 15.31 -8.11 21.11
C LEU A 31 13.86 -7.66 21.33
N ARG A 32 13.48 -6.46 20.89
CA ARG A 32 12.11 -5.99 21.02
C ARG A 32 11.17 -6.75 20.09
N GLU A 33 11.51 -6.92 18.82
CA GLU A 33 10.68 -7.65 17.85
C GLU A 33 10.44 -9.11 18.31
N THR A 34 11.49 -9.79 18.78
CA THR A 34 11.37 -11.15 19.32
C THR A 34 10.51 -11.23 20.59
N LEU A 35 10.54 -10.22 21.47
CA LEU A 35 9.66 -10.14 22.65
C LEU A 35 8.21 -9.75 22.30
N GLU A 36 7.95 -8.97 21.25
CA GLU A 36 6.58 -8.71 20.80
C GLU A 36 5.96 -9.94 20.13
N ALA A 37 6.76 -10.78 19.46
CA ALA A 37 6.35 -12.08 18.94
C ALA A 37 6.18 -13.16 20.03
N LEU A 38 7.00 -13.15 21.08
CA LEU A 38 6.95 -14.09 22.21
C LEU A 38 6.85 -13.34 23.56
N PRO A 39 5.65 -12.89 23.99
CA PRO A 39 5.50 -11.99 25.14
C PRO A 39 5.75 -12.61 26.52
N HIS A 40 5.86 -13.94 26.64
CA HIS A 40 5.92 -14.63 27.93
C HIS A 40 7.09 -14.21 28.85
N PRO A 41 8.32 -13.92 28.36
CA PRO A 41 9.42 -13.46 29.21
C PRO A 41 9.27 -12.02 29.73
N ILE A 42 8.40 -11.20 29.13
CA ILE A 42 8.32 -9.76 29.41
C ILE A 42 8.16 -9.43 30.90
N PRO A 43 7.28 -10.08 31.69
CA PRO A 43 7.13 -9.77 33.11
C PRO A 43 8.41 -10.02 33.93
N ILE A 44 9.18 -11.06 33.57
CA ILE A 44 10.43 -11.42 34.25
C ILE A 44 11.50 -10.37 33.93
N LEU A 45 11.69 -10.06 32.65
CA LEU A 45 12.67 -9.06 32.19
C LEU A 45 12.35 -7.64 32.71
N CYS A 46 11.07 -7.27 32.76
CA CYS A 46 10.68 -5.98 33.32
C CYS A 46 10.98 -5.90 34.83
N ASN A 47 10.67 -6.94 35.62
CA ASN A 47 10.91 -6.93 37.06
C ASN A 47 12.40 -6.84 37.42
N THR A 48 13.29 -7.50 36.66
CA THR A 48 14.74 -7.43 36.88
C THR A 48 15.34 -6.10 36.41
N LEU A 49 14.97 -5.62 35.22
CA LEU A 49 15.59 -4.42 34.62
C LEU A 49 15.04 -3.10 35.17
N LEU A 50 13.76 -3.02 35.54
CA LEU A 50 13.08 -1.76 35.87
C LEU A 50 13.73 -1.01 37.04
N LYS A 51 14.19 -1.73 38.08
CA LYS A 51 14.84 -1.11 39.25
C LYS A 51 16.18 -0.47 38.88
N THR A 52 16.97 -1.15 38.05
CA THR A 52 18.25 -0.65 37.53
C THR A 52 18.05 0.52 36.56
N ALA A 53 17.09 0.39 35.64
CA ALA A 53 16.74 1.42 34.65
C ALA A 53 16.16 2.70 35.28
N ALA A 54 15.37 2.58 36.35
CA ALA A 54 14.83 3.76 37.03
C ALA A 54 15.89 4.55 37.80
N ALA A 55 16.94 3.88 38.28
CA ALA A 55 18.06 4.52 38.98
C ALA A 55 19.07 5.20 38.04
N SER A 56 19.01 4.96 36.72
CA SER A 56 19.89 5.64 35.76
C SER A 56 19.34 7.00 35.31
N ASN A 57 20.25 7.83 34.80
CA ASN A 57 19.90 8.99 33.99
C ASN A 57 19.20 8.55 32.69
N ASP A 58 18.77 9.53 31.87
CA ASP A 58 18.11 9.31 30.59
C ASP A 58 19.03 8.60 29.57
N SER A 59 18.93 7.27 29.54
CA SER A 59 19.68 6.36 28.67
C SER A 59 18.75 5.58 27.74
N LEU A 60 19.30 5.05 26.64
CA LEU A 60 18.59 4.23 25.66
C LEU A 60 17.98 2.99 26.33
N LEU A 61 18.70 2.36 27.27
CA LEU A 61 18.19 1.26 28.09
C LEU A 61 17.00 1.70 28.98
N LYS A 62 17.09 2.86 29.65
CA LYS A 62 15.97 3.39 30.47
C LYS A 62 14.72 3.60 29.63
N ARG A 63 14.87 4.13 28.42
CA ARG A 63 13.76 4.33 27.48
C ARG A 63 13.17 2.99 27.01
N TRP A 64 14.01 2.07 26.56
CA TRP A 64 13.59 0.74 26.09
C TRP A 64 12.84 -0.07 27.15
N VAL A 65 13.34 -0.10 28.39
CA VAL A 65 12.68 -0.82 29.51
C VAL A 65 11.30 -0.22 29.82
N LEU A 66 11.17 1.11 29.80
CA LEU A 66 9.88 1.77 30.06
C LEU A 66 8.87 1.56 28.92
N GLU A 67 9.32 1.54 27.67
CA GLU A 67 8.47 1.19 26.52
C GLU A 67 8.08 -0.29 26.49
N LEU A 68 8.94 -1.19 26.99
CA LEU A 68 8.63 -2.62 27.13
C LEU A 68 7.61 -2.85 28.26
N LEU A 69 7.77 -2.19 29.39
CA LEU A 69 6.81 -2.21 30.50
C LEU A 69 5.43 -1.67 30.08
N HIS A 70 5.41 -0.55 29.34
CA HIS A 70 4.18 0.02 28.76
C HIS A 70 3.50 -0.98 27.82
N PHE A 71 4.25 -1.64 26.92
CA PHE A 71 3.72 -2.67 26.04
C PHE A 71 3.17 -3.87 26.83
N GLY A 72 3.96 -4.41 27.76
CA GLY A 72 3.58 -5.56 28.59
C GLY A 72 2.28 -5.35 29.36
N ILE A 73 2.07 -4.17 29.94
CA ILE A 73 0.84 -3.84 30.69
C ILE A 73 -0.33 -3.46 29.77
N ALA A 74 -0.11 -2.66 28.72
CA ALA A 74 -1.19 -2.01 27.98
C ALA A 74 -1.52 -2.60 26.60
N ARG A 75 -0.66 -3.44 26.02
CA ARG A 75 -0.81 -3.95 24.63
C ARG A 75 -0.56 -5.45 24.45
N ALA A 76 0.37 -6.04 25.19
CA ALA A 76 0.76 -7.44 25.03
C ALA A 76 -0.41 -8.41 25.28
N PRO A 77 -0.51 -9.53 24.54
CA PRO A 77 -1.54 -10.57 24.73
C PRO A 77 -1.25 -11.47 25.96
N LEU A 78 -0.90 -10.85 27.09
CA LEU A 78 -0.67 -11.51 28.37
C LEU A 78 -1.99 -11.70 29.15
N SER A 79 -2.03 -12.72 30.01
CA SER A 79 -3.17 -12.92 30.92
C SER A 79 -3.41 -11.71 31.83
N VAL A 80 -4.64 -11.58 32.33
CA VAL A 80 -5.00 -10.46 33.23
C VAL A 80 -4.13 -10.49 34.49
N ASP A 81 -3.86 -11.67 35.01
CA ASP A 81 -3.11 -11.89 36.25
C ASP A 81 -1.62 -11.62 36.07
N ALA A 82 -1.02 -12.03 34.94
CA ALA A 82 0.36 -11.69 34.60
C ALA A 82 0.55 -10.17 34.50
N ARG A 83 -0.37 -9.46 33.84
CA ARG A 83 -0.35 -7.99 33.75
C ARG A 83 -0.63 -7.30 35.07
N THR A 84 -1.49 -7.87 35.91
CA THR A 84 -1.80 -7.33 37.25
C THR A 84 -0.62 -7.49 38.21
N ASN A 85 0.08 -8.63 38.16
CA ASN A 85 1.31 -8.85 38.93
C ASN A 85 2.45 -7.91 38.46
N LEU A 86 2.64 -7.77 37.15
CA LEU A 86 3.62 -6.83 36.58
C LEU A 86 3.29 -5.36 36.94
N ALA A 87 2.01 -4.98 36.90
CA ALA A 87 1.54 -3.65 37.33
C ALA A 87 1.80 -3.39 38.83
N LEU A 88 1.67 -4.41 39.69
CA LEU A 88 1.93 -4.26 41.12
C LEU A 88 3.43 -4.12 41.40
N GLN A 89 4.25 -5.00 40.82
CA GLN A 89 5.71 -4.99 40.99
C GLN A 89 6.38 -3.70 40.48
N SER A 90 5.74 -3.00 39.53
CA SER A 90 6.24 -1.73 38.96
C SER A 90 5.64 -0.47 39.61
N LEU A 91 4.64 -0.59 40.50
CA LEU A 91 3.86 0.54 41.00
C LEU A 91 4.69 1.63 41.68
N ASP A 92 5.51 1.28 42.68
CA ASP A 92 6.31 2.27 43.42
C ASP A 92 7.36 2.95 42.53
N VAL A 93 7.93 2.22 41.57
CA VAL A 93 8.88 2.77 40.59
C VAL A 93 8.17 3.75 39.65
N LEU A 94 7.02 3.36 39.09
CA LEU A 94 6.20 4.23 38.24
C LEU A 94 5.73 5.48 38.99
N ALA A 95 5.41 5.37 40.28
CA ALA A 95 5.04 6.51 41.13
C ALA A 95 6.23 7.46 41.39
N GLY A 96 7.45 6.93 41.53
CA GLY A 96 8.68 7.73 41.61
C GLY A 96 8.97 8.49 40.31
N LEU A 97 8.85 7.81 39.17
CA LEU A 97 9.11 8.37 37.82
C LEU A 97 8.12 9.49 37.39
N LEU A 98 7.05 9.74 38.14
CA LEU A 98 6.19 10.93 37.97
C LEU A 98 6.85 12.25 38.41
N ASN A 99 8.03 12.17 39.05
CA ASN A 99 8.84 13.32 39.48
C ASN A 99 10.25 13.30 38.87
N ASP A 100 10.46 12.55 37.78
CA ASP A 100 11.69 12.57 36.99
C ASP A 100 11.77 13.89 36.19
N ASP A 101 12.95 14.51 36.09
CA ASP A 101 13.15 15.75 35.33
C ASP A 101 12.82 15.58 33.83
N ASN A 102 12.96 14.36 33.30
CA ASN A 102 12.65 14.08 31.91
C ASN A 102 11.14 13.94 31.67
N SER A 103 10.56 14.95 31.02
CA SER A 103 9.15 14.95 30.61
C SER A 103 8.76 13.79 29.68
N TRP A 104 9.70 13.17 28.95
CA TRP A 104 9.43 11.92 28.23
C TRP A 104 9.19 10.75 29.20
N THR A 105 10.02 10.63 30.24
CA THR A 105 9.91 9.58 31.26
C THR A 105 8.62 9.74 32.07
N VAL A 106 8.29 10.97 32.49
CA VAL A 106 7.00 11.28 33.15
C VAL A 106 5.83 10.89 32.25
N LYS A 107 5.86 11.26 30.96
CA LYS A 107 4.81 10.91 29.99
C LYS A 107 4.62 9.39 29.87
N VAL A 108 5.69 8.61 29.75
CA VAL A 108 5.58 7.14 29.63
C VAL A 108 5.13 6.51 30.95
N ALA A 109 5.56 7.01 32.11
CA ALA A 109 5.05 6.58 33.41
C ALA A 109 3.52 6.80 33.53
N VAL A 110 3.02 7.97 33.10
CA VAL A 110 1.57 8.26 33.04
C VAL A 110 0.82 7.31 32.09
N GLN A 111 1.39 7.01 30.91
CA GLN A 111 0.78 6.09 29.94
C GLN A 111 0.69 4.65 30.50
N THR A 112 1.75 4.17 31.13
CA THR A 112 1.78 2.85 31.79
C THR A 112 0.81 2.79 32.97
N LEU A 113 0.76 3.84 33.80
CA LEU A 113 -0.19 3.93 34.92
C LEU A 113 -1.66 3.97 34.45
N ALA A 114 -1.95 4.49 33.25
CA ALA A 114 -3.29 4.41 32.65
C ALA A 114 -3.68 2.98 32.21
N GLY A 115 -2.70 2.10 31.98
CA GLY A 115 -2.90 0.66 31.81
C GLY A 115 -2.99 -0.09 33.13
N ALA A 116 -2.17 0.28 34.11
CA ALA A 116 -2.07 -0.37 35.42
C ALA A 116 -3.26 -0.08 36.35
N TYR A 117 -3.74 1.17 36.43
CA TYR A 117 -4.75 1.60 37.40
C TYR A 117 -6.02 0.72 37.42
N PRO A 118 -6.64 0.34 36.27
CA PRO A 118 -7.82 -0.53 36.28
C PRO A 118 -7.54 -1.97 36.76
N LEU A 119 -6.33 -2.50 36.50
CA LEU A 119 -5.90 -3.83 36.94
C LEU A 119 -5.65 -3.86 38.45
N LEU A 120 -4.92 -2.85 38.94
CA LEU A 120 -4.61 -2.68 40.36
C LEU A 120 -5.88 -2.44 41.17
N PHE A 121 -6.80 -1.60 40.70
CA PHE A 121 -8.09 -1.40 41.36
C PHE A 121 -8.86 -2.71 41.54
N ARG A 122 -8.96 -3.54 40.48
CA ARG A 122 -9.64 -4.85 40.55
C ARG A 122 -9.05 -5.74 41.65
N ARG A 123 -7.72 -5.84 41.72
CA ARG A 123 -7.01 -6.62 42.74
C ARG A 123 -7.23 -6.07 44.15
N LEU A 124 -7.10 -4.76 44.32
CA LEU A 124 -7.17 -4.11 45.64
C LEU A 124 -8.58 -4.13 46.25
N CYS A 125 -9.64 -4.25 45.44
CA CYS A 125 -11.01 -4.48 45.93
C CYS A 125 -11.24 -5.92 46.42
N THR A 126 -10.48 -6.90 45.93
CA THR A 126 -10.54 -8.29 46.40
C THR A 126 -9.61 -8.53 47.59
N ASN A 127 -8.41 -7.92 47.59
CA ASN A 127 -7.37 -8.21 48.57
C ASN A 127 -7.28 -7.16 49.69
N LYS A 128 -8.11 -7.35 50.74
CA LYS A 128 -8.29 -6.43 51.89
C LYS A 128 -7.01 -6.07 52.67
N ASN A 129 -5.87 -6.72 52.42
CA ASN A 129 -4.60 -6.50 53.12
C ASN A 129 -3.60 -5.58 52.37
N GLU A 130 -3.79 -5.29 51.08
CA GLU A 130 -2.79 -4.60 50.24
C GLU A 130 -2.77 -3.04 50.37
N ARG A 131 -3.16 -2.50 51.53
CA ARG A 131 -3.27 -1.05 51.80
C ARG A 131 -2.10 -0.16 51.33
N PRO A 132 -0.80 -0.47 51.57
CA PRO A 132 0.27 0.43 51.13
C PRO A 132 0.31 0.65 49.62
N HIS A 133 -0.07 -0.35 48.82
CA HIS A 133 -0.17 -0.20 47.36
C HIS A 133 -1.33 0.71 46.97
N TRP A 134 -2.45 0.69 47.71
CA TRP A 134 -3.55 1.64 47.52
C TRP A 134 -3.13 3.08 47.85
N ASP A 135 -2.36 3.27 48.93
CA ASP A 135 -1.86 4.59 49.33
C ASP A 135 -0.84 5.14 48.31
N THR A 136 0.06 4.30 47.75
CA THR A 136 0.92 4.69 46.61
C THR A 136 0.08 4.97 45.34
N LEU A 137 -0.87 4.11 44.98
CA LEU A 137 -1.71 4.28 43.78
C LEU A 137 -2.54 5.58 43.85
N THR A 138 -3.06 5.92 45.03
CA THR A 138 -3.81 7.15 45.28
C THR A 138 -2.91 8.39 45.20
N ARG A 139 -1.67 8.31 45.73
CA ARG A 139 -0.65 9.37 45.60
C ARG A 139 -0.27 9.60 44.13
N ALA A 140 -0.03 8.52 43.38
CA ALA A 140 0.26 8.60 41.95
C ALA A 140 -0.91 9.20 41.16
N LYS A 141 -2.14 8.75 41.42
CA LYS A 141 -3.38 9.30 40.81
C LYS A 141 -3.49 10.82 41.07
N SER A 142 -3.27 11.26 42.30
CA SER A 142 -3.28 12.69 42.68
C SER A 142 -2.20 13.49 41.95
N ARG A 143 -0.99 12.94 41.83
CA ARG A 143 0.12 13.57 41.10
C ARG A 143 -0.17 13.71 39.59
N ILE A 144 -0.84 12.74 38.97
CA ILE A 144 -1.23 12.83 37.56
C ILE A 144 -2.39 13.83 37.36
N ILE A 145 -3.29 13.94 38.34
CA ILE A 145 -4.31 15.00 38.40
C ILE A 145 -3.64 16.38 38.44
N GLU A 146 -2.63 16.60 39.28
CA GLU A 146 -1.87 17.86 39.29
C GLU A 146 -1.24 18.16 37.92
N LEU A 147 -0.53 17.20 37.31
CA LEU A 147 0.17 17.35 36.04
C LEU A 147 -0.74 17.70 34.84
N MET A 148 -2.04 17.40 34.91
CA MET A 148 -3.03 17.81 33.89
C MET A 148 -3.37 19.32 33.93
N TRP A 149 -3.29 19.95 35.11
CA TRP A 149 -3.71 21.34 35.34
C TRP A 149 -2.57 22.25 35.82
N ALA A 150 -1.35 21.76 35.96
CA ALA A 150 -0.16 22.57 36.17
C ALA A 150 0.11 23.47 34.93
N PRO A 151 0.43 24.76 35.11
CA PRO A 151 0.57 25.72 34.00
C PRO A 151 1.79 25.41 33.13
N ASP A 152 2.90 24.96 33.72
CA ASP A 152 4.18 24.71 33.03
C ASP A 152 4.31 23.28 32.47
N ALA A 153 3.27 22.45 32.57
CA ALA A 153 3.32 21.05 32.14
C ALA A 153 3.34 20.92 30.61
N GLN A 154 4.29 20.15 30.09
CA GLN A 154 4.39 19.88 28.65
C GLN A 154 3.11 19.20 28.12
N ALA A 155 2.63 19.66 26.96
CA ALA A 155 1.41 19.14 26.33
C ALA A 155 1.43 17.60 26.14
N GLY A 156 2.60 17.00 25.87
CA GLY A 156 2.76 15.56 25.78
C GLY A 156 2.44 14.78 27.07
N VAL A 157 2.70 15.38 28.24
CA VAL A 157 2.31 14.84 29.55
C VAL A 157 0.83 15.08 29.80
N GLN A 158 0.30 16.27 29.48
CA GLN A 158 -1.12 16.58 29.60
C GLN A 158 -1.99 15.61 28.76
N PHE A 159 -1.61 15.30 27.52
CA PHE A 159 -2.33 14.31 26.68
C PHE A 159 -2.32 12.90 27.28
N ALA A 160 -1.22 12.49 27.91
CA ALA A 160 -1.16 11.23 28.65
C ALA A 160 -2.05 11.28 29.91
N ALA A 161 -2.09 12.42 30.61
CA ALA A 161 -2.92 12.62 31.79
C ALA A 161 -4.42 12.60 31.43
N VAL A 162 -4.86 13.18 30.31
CA VAL A 162 -6.24 12.99 29.79
C VAL A 162 -6.57 11.51 29.63
N LYS A 163 -5.65 10.70 29.11
CA LYS A 163 -5.86 9.25 28.95
C LYS A 163 -5.91 8.50 30.28
N PHE A 164 -5.14 8.94 31.27
CA PHE A 164 -5.21 8.42 32.64
C PHE A 164 -6.55 8.80 33.30
N LEU A 165 -6.98 10.05 33.22
CA LEU A 165 -8.25 10.54 33.78
C LEU A 165 -9.46 9.82 33.16
N GLN A 166 -9.45 9.56 31.84
CA GLN A 166 -10.45 8.72 31.16
C GLN A 166 -10.56 7.32 31.82
N ARG A 167 -9.44 6.72 32.24
CA ARG A 167 -9.42 5.41 32.90
C ARG A 167 -9.87 5.49 34.36
N VAL A 168 -9.46 6.54 35.08
CA VAL A 168 -9.92 6.81 36.44
C VAL A 168 -11.44 6.99 36.48
N ILE A 169 -12.01 7.84 35.62
CA ILE A 169 -13.47 8.11 35.56
C ILE A 169 -14.28 6.83 35.25
N LEU A 170 -13.78 5.93 34.38
CA LEU A 170 -14.44 4.64 34.11
C LEU A 170 -14.47 3.74 35.36
N VAL A 171 -13.36 3.66 36.08
CA VAL A 171 -13.25 2.82 37.29
C VAL A 171 -14.03 3.42 38.46
N GLN A 172 -14.02 4.75 38.59
CA GLN A 172 -14.72 5.53 39.61
C GLN A 172 -16.18 5.85 39.26
N SER A 173 -16.83 4.98 38.50
CA SER A 173 -18.27 5.06 38.22
C SER A 173 -18.89 3.67 38.23
N ARG A 174 -20.20 3.60 38.49
CA ARG A 174 -20.96 2.34 38.45
C ARG A 174 -21.16 1.88 37.01
N GLY A 175 -21.12 0.57 36.78
CA GLY A 175 -21.36 -0.05 35.48
C GLY A 175 -22.84 -0.03 35.04
N ILE A 176 -23.18 -0.91 34.11
CA ILE A 176 -24.58 -1.17 33.74
C ILE A 176 -25.29 -1.84 34.94
N ALA A 177 -26.49 -1.39 35.29
CA ALA A 177 -27.20 -1.87 36.48
C ALA A 177 -27.67 -3.33 36.38
N ASP A 178 -27.96 -3.83 35.17
CA ASP A 178 -28.28 -5.24 34.92
C ASP A 178 -27.00 -6.11 34.95
N PRO A 179 -26.86 -7.06 35.91
CA PRO A 179 -25.70 -7.93 35.99
C PRO A 179 -25.48 -8.80 34.75
N ARG A 180 -26.54 -9.11 33.98
CA ARG A 180 -26.47 -9.95 32.77
C ARG A 180 -25.81 -9.24 31.59
N LEU A 181 -25.75 -7.90 31.64
CA LEU A 181 -25.13 -7.04 30.64
C LEU A 181 -23.77 -6.46 31.09
N GLN A 182 -23.31 -6.78 32.31
CA GLN A 182 -22.00 -6.35 32.79
C GLN A 182 -20.87 -7.17 32.13
N ASN A 183 -19.85 -6.48 31.63
CA ASN A 183 -18.63 -7.13 31.17
C ASN A 183 -17.77 -7.54 32.37
N ARG A 184 -17.55 -8.84 32.57
CA ARG A 184 -16.73 -9.42 33.67
C ARG A 184 -15.25 -9.00 33.67
N ASN A 185 -14.82 -8.21 32.67
CA ASN A 185 -13.50 -7.59 32.55
C ASN A 185 -13.50 -6.04 32.58
N ASP A 186 -14.61 -5.39 32.95
CA ASP A 186 -14.74 -3.93 33.10
C ASP A 186 -14.71 -3.52 34.59
N PRO A 187 -13.54 -3.14 35.15
CA PRO A 187 -13.42 -2.73 36.55
C PRO A 187 -14.16 -1.42 36.81
N ASN A 188 -15.03 -1.43 37.81
CA ASN A 188 -15.97 -0.36 38.12
C ASN A 188 -16.37 -0.39 39.61
N LEU A 189 -17.11 0.60 40.10
CA LEU A 189 -17.40 0.73 41.53
C LEU A 189 -18.28 -0.38 42.13
N SER A 190 -19.09 -1.13 41.36
CA SER A 190 -19.89 -2.23 41.91
C SER A 190 -19.10 -3.51 42.18
N ILE A 191 -17.77 -3.47 42.03
CA ILE A 191 -16.84 -4.53 42.47
C ILE A 191 -16.37 -4.27 43.92
N VAL A 192 -16.55 -3.06 44.47
CA VAL A 192 -16.10 -2.71 45.83
C VAL A 192 -17.07 -3.31 46.87
N PRO A 193 -16.61 -4.15 47.81
CA PRO A 193 -17.42 -4.60 48.93
C PRO A 193 -17.85 -3.43 49.83
N GLY A 194 -19.08 -3.49 50.38
CA GLY A 194 -19.60 -2.43 51.25
C GLY A 194 -18.79 -2.23 52.55
N ASP A 195 -18.04 -3.25 52.98
CA ASP A 195 -17.24 -3.30 54.19
C ASP A 195 -15.74 -3.03 53.96
N HIS A 196 -15.34 -2.53 52.78
CA HIS A 196 -13.93 -2.53 52.38
C HIS A 196 -13.05 -1.60 53.26
N PRO A 197 -11.97 -2.10 53.91
CA PRO A 197 -11.32 -1.44 55.04
C PRO A 197 -10.57 -0.13 54.73
N PHE A 198 -10.32 0.18 53.44
CA PHE A 198 -9.64 1.41 53.01
C PHE A 198 -10.15 2.00 51.69
N ILE A 199 -11.22 1.45 51.08
CA ILE A 199 -11.78 1.95 49.79
C ILE A 199 -13.22 2.38 50.03
N ASN A 200 -13.46 3.69 50.11
CA ASN A 200 -14.82 4.24 50.22
C ASN A 200 -15.37 4.54 48.82
N ALA A 201 -16.23 3.65 48.31
CA ALA A 201 -16.81 3.75 46.97
C ALA A 201 -17.53 5.09 46.70
N ALA A 202 -18.25 5.64 47.68
CA ALA A 202 -18.98 6.90 47.53
C ALA A 202 -18.03 8.10 47.34
N THR A 203 -16.92 8.15 48.08
CA THR A 203 -15.91 9.22 47.88
C THR A 203 -15.30 9.16 46.48
N LEU A 204 -14.97 7.96 45.99
CA LEU A 204 -14.44 7.77 44.65
C LEU A 204 -15.47 8.13 43.57
N GLU A 205 -16.75 7.84 43.78
CA GLU A 205 -17.83 8.25 42.87
C GLU A 205 -17.94 9.77 42.75
N THR A 206 -17.87 10.50 43.87
CA THR A 206 -17.85 11.98 43.85
C THR A 206 -16.60 12.54 43.17
N GLU A 207 -15.44 11.91 43.35
CA GLU A 207 -14.20 12.29 42.67
C GLU A 207 -14.29 12.07 41.15
N GLY A 208 -14.78 10.90 40.71
CA GLY A 208 -14.96 10.58 39.28
C GLY A 208 -15.90 11.56 38.56
N VAL A 209 -17.00 11.96 39.21
CA VAL A 209 -17.93 12.98 38.70
C VAL A 209 -17.27 14.37 38.65
N ALA A 210 -16.53 14.76 39.69
CA ALA A 210 -15.84 16.05 39.73
C ALA A 210 -14.73 16.15 38.66
N LEU A 211 -13.99 15.06 38.40
CA LEU A 211 -13.00 14.98 37.32
C LEU A 211 -13.65 15.13 35.94
N LEU A 212 -14.81 14.50 35.70
CA LEU A 212 -15.56 14.69 34.46
C LEU A 212 -16.05 16.15 34.30
N GLN A 213 -16.59 16.75 35.34
CA GLN A 213 -17.01 18.17 35.33
C GLN A 213 -15.83 19.13 35.07
N ARG A 214 -14.63 18.82 35.59
CA ARG A 214 -13.41 19.60 35.34
C ARG A 214 -12.93 19.46 33.89
N LEU A 215 -13.00 18.27 33.30
CA LEU A 215 -12.72 18.07 31.86
C LEU A 215 -13.77 18.73 30.95
N ILE A 216 -15.04 18.81 31.38
CA ILE A 216 -16.06 19.61 30.69
C ILE A 216 -15.73 21.10 30.81
N THR A 217 -15.27 21.57 31.96
CA THR A 217 -14.87 22.98 32.14
C THR A 217 -13.67 23.35 31.26
N ASP A 218 -12.69 22.46 31.13
CA ASP A 218 -11.54 22.62 30.21
C ASP A 218 -11.98 22.84 28.76
N LEU A 219 -13.01 22.11 28.28
CA LEU A 219 -13.57 22.24 26.93
C LEU A 219 -14.14 23.64 26.63
N TYR A 220 -14.59 24.37 27.65
CA TYR A 220 -15.14 25.74 27.52
C TYR A 220 -14.12 26.84 27.83
N THR A 221 -13.00 26.53 28.48
CA THR A 221 -12.09 27.55 29.04
C THR A 221 -10.66 27.52 28.48
N LYS A 222 -10.14 26.36 28.05
CA LYS A 222 -8.78 26.26 27.51
C LYS A 222 -8.76 26.65 26.03
N GLN A 223 -7.69 27.34 25.61
CA GLN A 223 -7.50 27.77 24.22
C GLN A 223 -6.71 26.75 23.37
N ASN A 224 -6.23 25.65 23.95
CA ASN A 224 -5.42 24.65 23.25
C ASN A 224 -6.32 23.66 22.46
N PRO A 225 -6.32 23.68 21.11
CA PRO A 225 -7.22 22.86 20.30
C PRO A 225 -6.87 21.37 20.31
N ASP A 226 -5.59 21.02 20.49
CA ASP A 226 -5.12 19.64 20.53
C ASP A 226 -5.53 18.97 21.83
N LEU A 227 -5.45 19.70 22.96
CA LEU A 227 -5.89 19.22 24.26
C LEU A 227 -7.41 19.02 24.28
N ILE A 228 -8.19 19.95 23.69
CA ILE A 228 -9.64 19.77 23.53
C ILE A 228 -9.94 18.52 22.68
N SER A 229 -9.26 18.35 21.55
CA SER A 229 -9.46 17.16 20.70
C SER A 229 -9.08 15.86 21.42
N ALA A 230 -8.05 15.86 22.27
CA ALA A 230 -7.71 14.73 23.13
C ALA A 230 -8.83 14.41 24.14
N ILE A 231 -9.39 15.43 24.80
CA ILE A 231 -10.52 15.28 25.74
C ILE A 231 -11.75 14.71 25.01
N LEU A 232 -12.15 15.27 23.87
CA LEU A 232 -13.28 14.78 23.08
C LEU A 232 -13.09 13.32 22.63
N ASN A 233 -11.90 12.97 22.11
CA ASN A 233 -11.59 11.61 21.71
C ASN A 233 -11.65 10.62 22.90
N SER A 234 -11.30 11.07 24.11
CA SER A 234 -11.38 10.26 25.33
C SER A 234 -12.83 9.89 25.72
N TRP A 235 -13.79 10.79 25.48
CA TRP A 235 -15.19 10.63 25.88
C TRP A 235 -15.94 9.56 25.09
N SER A 236 -15.45 9.20 23.89
CA SER A 236 -16.02 8.14 23.04
C SER A 236 -16.25 6.82 23.77
N SER A 237 -15.31 6.40 24.63
CA SER A 237 -15.45 5.18 25.43
C SER A 237 -16.18 5.40 26.75
N LEU A 238 -16.17 6.63 27.30
CA LEU A 238 -16.91 6.95 28.53
C LEU A 238 -18.41 6.74 28.29
N VAL A 239 -18.93 7.33 27.21
CA VAL A 239 -20.32 7.19 26.79
C VAL A 239 -20.67 5.73 26.47
N LYS A 240 -19.75 4.96 25.86
CA LYS A 240 -20.00 3.55 25.52
C LYS A 240 -20.07 2.63 26.75
N LEU A 241 -19.27 2.87 27.78
CA LEU A 241 -19.15 2.00 28.95
C LEU A 241 -19.98 2.48 30.17
N ARG A 242 -20.33 3.76 30.23
CA ARG A 242 -21.08 4.37 31.34
C ARG A 242 -22.27 5.18 30.80
N PRO A 243 -23.41 4.52 30.51
CA PRO A 243 -24.60 5.18 29.96
C PRO A 243 -25.10 6.37 30.79
N GLY A 244 -24.90 6.37 32.12
CA GLY A 244 -25.24 7.49 32.99
C GLY A 244 -24.53 8.81 32.65
N PHE A 245 -23.36 8.76 31.99
CA PHE A 245 -22.66 9.97 31.53
C PHE A 245 -23.13 10.46 30.15
N VAL A 246 -24.04 9.77 29.45
CA VAL A 246 -24.54 10.21 28.14
C VAL A 246 -25.22 11.57 28.25
N GLN A 247 -26.10 11.76 29.22
CA GLN A 247 -26.86 13.01 29.37
C GLN A 247 -25.94 14.21 29.58
N ILE A 248 -25.04 14.15 30.57
CA ILE A 248 -24.11 15.27 30.87
C ILE A 248 -23.15 15.55 29.70
N VAL A 249 -22.66 14.52 29.01
CA VAL A 249 -21.80 14.69 27.83
C VAL A 249 -22.56 15.29 26.65
N VAL A 250 -23.77 14.80 26.33
CA VAL A 250 -24.58 15.36 25.24
C VAL A 250 -24.95 16.81 25.52
N SER A 251 -25.50 17.13 26.70
CA SER A 251 -25.83 18.52 27.07
C SER A 251 -24.60 19.44 27.04
N SER A 252 -23.43 18.94 27.43
CA SER A 252 -22.18 19.71 27.35
C SER A 252 -21.69 19.95 25.91
N LEU A 253 -21.99 19.04 24.98
CA LEU A 253 -21.58 19.14 23.56
C LEU A 253 -22.59 19.93 22.71
N THR A 254 -23.89 19.87 23.01
CA THR A 254 -24.93 20.60 22.26
C THR A 254 -24.92 22.10 22.59
N LEU A 255 -24.52 22.47 23.81
CA LEU A 255 -24.31 23.86 24.23
C LEU A 255 -22.95 24.44 23.80
N TRP A 256 -22.00 23.61 23.36
CA TRP A 256 -20.63 24.07 23.09
C TRP A 256 -20.52 24.86 21.77
N THR A 257 -19.67 25.88 21.80
CA THR A 257 -19.33 26.71 20.64
C THR A 257 -17.82 26.99 20.63
N PRO A 258 -17.21 27.24 19.47
CA PRO A 258 -15.77 27.54 19.36
C PRO A 258 -15.37 28.92 19.90
N ALA A 259 -16.20 29.58 20.72
CA ALA A 259 -15.92 30.88 21.33
C ALA A 259 -14.54 31.00 22.02
N PRO A 260 -14.05 30.03 22.83
CA PRO A 260 -12.71 30.13 23.44
C PRO A 260 -11.55 29.96 22.44
N LEU A 261 -11.82 29.59 21.19
CA LEU A 261 -10.83 29.42 20.12
C LEU A 261 -10.83 30.60 19.12
N MET A 262 -11.62 31.64 19.37
CA MET A 262 -11.67 32.84 18.53
C MET A 262 -10.32 33.55 18.53
N GLY A 263 -9.78 33.81 17.32
CA GLY A 263 -8.44 34.35 17.10
C GLY A 263 -7.44 33.32 16.56
N LEU A 264 -7.69 32.01 16.73
CA LEU A 264 -6.86 30.95 16.15
C LEU A 264 -7.11 30.76 14.64
N PRO A 265 -6.18 30.14 13.89
CA PRO A 265 -6.36 29.89 12.46
C PRO A 265 -7.59 29.01 12.19
N PHE A 266 -8.39 29.40 11.19
CA PHE A 266 -9.66 28.72 10.82
C PHE A 266 -9.54 27.19 10.72
N THR A 267 -8.42 26.68 10.20
CA THR A 267 -8.13 25.23 10.09
C THR A 267 -8.13 24.51 11.44
N THR A 268 -7.66 25.15 12.51
CA THR A 268 -7.59 24.58 13.87
C THR A 268 -8.99 24.52 14.50
N ILE A 269 -9.75 25.61 14.41
CA ILE A 269 -11.14 25.70 14.86
C ILE A 269 -11.99 24.64 14.15
N ARG A 270 -11.86 24.54 12.82
CA ARG A 270 -12.53 23.52 11.98
C ARG A 270 -12.14 22.09 12.35
N SER A 271 -10.95 21.86 12.90
CA SER A 271 -10.52 20.56 13.40
C SER A 271 -11.28 20.19 14.68
N VAL A 272 -11.34 21.10 15.66
CA VAL A 272 -12.07 20.87 16.92
C VAL A 272 -13.58 20.68 16.68
N GLU A 273 -14.20 21.48 15.79
CA GLU A 273 -15.60 21.27 15.43
C GLU A 273 -15.85 19.91 14.76
N LYS A 274 -14.92 19.42 13.94
CA LYS A 274 -14.99 18.04 13.41
C LYS A 274 -14.90 17.00 14.53
N SER A 275 -14.03 17.17 15.52
CA SER A 275 -13.95 16.27 16.69
C SER A 275 -15.28 16.20 17.44
N VAL A 276 -15.93 17.36 17.69
CA VAL A 276 -17.27 17.43 18.31
C VAL A 276 -18.32 16.73 17.44
N ARG A 277 -18.30 16.96 16.12
CA ARG A 277 -19.22 16.31 15.16
C ARG A 277 -19.10 14.79 15.20
N ILE A 278 -17.89 14.27 15.16
CA ILE A 278 -17.60 12.83 15.16
C ILE A 278 -18.09 12.20 16.47
N LEU A 279 -17.82 12.83 17.61
CA LEU A 279 -18.29 12.35 18.90
C LEU A 279 -19.82 12.34 19.00
N LEU A 280 -20.50 13.43 18.63
CA LEU A 280 -21.97 13.49 18.59
C LEU A 280 -22.57 12.41 17.66
N THR A 281 -21.99 12.22 16.48
CA THR A 281 -22.43 11.20 15.50
C THR A 281 -22.17 9.76 15.98
N HIS A 282 -21.14 9.55 16.81
CA HIS A 282 -20.89 8.27 17.49
C HIS A 282 -21.93 8.02 18.59
N ILE A 283 -22.25 9.04 19.39
CA ILE A 283 -23.25 8.94 20.46
C ILE A 283 -24.63 8.63 19.87
N SER A 284 -25.07 9.30 18.80
CA SER A 284 -26.37 9.08 18.17
C SER A 284 -26.56 7.70 17.52
N ARG A 285 -25.49 6.90 17.39
CA ARG A 285 -25.52 5.50 16.93
C ARG A 285 -25.55 4.49 18.09
N SER A 286 -25.38 4.94 19.33
CA SER A 286 -25.50 4.11 20.53
C SER A 286 -26.95 4.03 21.00
N GLN A 287 -27.38 2.87 21.52
CA GLN A 287 -28.72 2.69 22.10
C GLN A 287 -29.02 3.74 23.18
N ALA A 288 -28.06 4.02 24.07
CA ALA A 288 -28.22 5.05 25.11
C ALA A 288 -28.28 6.49 24.55
N GLY A 289 -27.77 6.72 23.34
CA GLY A 289 -27.86 8.01 22.64
C GLY A 289 -29.16 8.20 21.84
N ALA A 290 -29.94 7.15 21.60
CA ALA A 290 -31.20 7.22 20.86
C ALA A 290 -32.20 8.19 21.52
N ASN A 291 -32.26 8.18 22.85
CA ASN A 291 -33.10 9.08 23.66
C ASN A 291 -32.80 10.58 23.41
N PHE A 292 -31.56 10.90 23.00
CA PHE A 292 -31.09 12.26 22.74
C PHE A 292 -30.99 12.58 21.24
N ALA A 293 -31.43 11.68 20.34
CA ALA A 293 -31.21 11.80 18.91
C ALA A 293 -31.76 13.10 18.30
N ARG A 294 -32.88 13.64 18.83
CA ARG A 294 -33.43 14.92 18.37
C ARG A 294 -32.48 16.09 18.66
N GLU A 295 -31.98 16.18 19.90
CA GLU A 295 -31.09 17.26 20.35
C GLU A 295 -29.73 17.18 19.65
N ILE A 296 -29.20 15.96 19.47
CA ILE A 296 -27.96 15.72 18.74
C ILE A 296 -28.10 16.17 17.27
N ASN A 297 -29.20 15.79 16.59
CA ASN A 297 -29.42 16.19 15.19
C ASN A 297 -29.60 17.71 15.03
N GLU A 298 -30.28 18.37 15.97
CA GLU A 298 -30.44 19.83 15.95
C GLU A 298 -29.08 20.54 16.14
N ALA A 299 -28.25 20.08 17.07
CA ALA A 299 -26.91 20.61 17.28
C ALA A 299 -25.99 20.36 16.08
N LEU A 300 -26.04 19.17 15.46
CA LEU A 300 -25.31 18.86 14.23
C LEU A 300 -25.72 19.76 13.07
N THR A 301 -27.01 20.08 12.94
CA THR A 301 -27.53 21.01 11.91
C THR A 301 -27.02 22.43 12.14
N LYS A 302 -27.16 22.96 13.36
CA LYS A 302 -26.63 24.28 13.76
C LYS A 302 -25.12 24.39 13.54
N GLN A 303 -24.37 23.34 13.89
CA GLN A 303 -22.93 23.29 13.65
C GLN A 303 -22.60 23.27 12.14
N SER A 304 -23.38 22.57 11.30
CA SER A 304 -23.10 22.53 9.87
C SER A 304 -23.33 23.88 9.18
N GLN A 305 -24.38 24.62 9.58
CA GLN A 305 -24.60 26.00 9.12
C GLN A 305 -23.44 26.92 9.52
N ARG A 306 -22.98 26.83 10.78
CA ARG A 306 -21.82 27.59 11.30
C ARG A 306 -20.53 27.27 10.54
N MET A 307 -20.26 25.99 10.29
CA MET A 307 -19.07 25.55 9.54
C MET A 307 -19.11 26.00 8.08
N GLU A 308 -20.29 26.01 7.45
CA GLU A 308 -20.49 26.46 6.07
C GLU A 308 -20.27 27.98 5.94
N GLN A 309 -20.88 28.76 6.85
CA GLN A 309 -20.63 30.21 6.98
C GLN A 309 -19.13 30.50 7.14
N ALA A 310 -18.47 29.86 8.11
CA ALA A 310 -17.05 30.06 8.34
C ALA A 310 -16.16 29.64 7.16
N THR A 311 -16.55 28.62 6.36
CA THR A 311 -15.86 28.34 5.08
C THR A 311 -16.08 29.41 4.01
N ALA A 312 -17.27 30.04 3.96
CA ALA A 312 -17.55 31.13 3.04
C ALA A 312 -16.79 32.41 3.42
N ASP A 313 -16.71 32.71 4.73
CA ASP A 313 -15.96 33.84 5.28
C ASP A 313 -14.45 33.69 5.03
N GLU A 314 -13.88 32.50 5.26
CA GLU A 314 -12.48 32.23 4.92
C GLU A 314 -12.24 32.28 3.39
N ARG A 315 -13.18 31.79 2.56
CA ARG A 315 -13.05 31.83 1.10
C ARG A 315 -13.11 33.26 0.56
N THR A 316 -13.98 34.11 1.11
CA THR A 316 -14.06 35.53 0.75
C THR A 316 -12.86 36.31 1.28
N ARG A 317 -12.40 36.05 2.52
CA ARG A 317 -11.16 36.62 3.07
C ARG A 317 -9.93 36.28 2.21
N ARG A 318 -9.82 35.05 1.72
CA ARG A 318 -8.77 34.64 0.77
C ARG A 318 -8.90 35.36 -0.58
N ALA A 319 -10.09 35.41 -1.16
CA ALA A 319 -10.32 36.13 -2.42
C ALA A 319 -9.97 37.63 -2.31
N MET A 320 -10.32 38.28 -1.20
CA MET A 320 -9.94 39.67 -0.90
C MET A 320 -8.42 39.82 -0.72
N ALA A 321 -7.74 38.86 -0.07
CA ALA A 321 -6.28 38.88 0.08
C ALA A 321 -5.56 38.75 -1.28
N THR A 322 -6.02 37.84 -2.16
CA THR A 322 -5.49 37.69 -3.52
C THR A 322 -5.72 38.96 -4.34
N GLN A 323 -6.93 39.55 -4.29
CA GLN A 323 -7.22 40.82 -4.99
C GLN A 323 -6.36 41.98 -4.46
N ALA A 324 -6.13 42.05 -3.15
CA ALA A 324 -5.28 43.07 -2.53
C ALA A 324 -3.78 42.96 -2.88
N GLN A 325 -3.31 41.78 -3.31
CA GLN A 325 -1.94 41.62 -3.85
C GLN A 325 -1.83 42.04 -5.32
N VAL A 326 -2.91 42.02 -6.10
CA VAL A 326 -2.89 42.27 -7.54
C VAL A 326 -3.02 43.76 -7.92
N ASP A 327 -3.77 44.57 -7.15
CA ASP A 327 -4.06 45.98 -7.51
C ASP A 327 -3.64 46.99 -6.41
N PRO A 328 -2.33 47.32 -6.27
CA PRO A 328 -1.83 48.18 -5.19
C PRO A 328 -2.17 49.67 -5.34
N ARG A 329 -2.98 50.07 -6.33
CA ARG A 329 -3.21 51.48 -6.70
C ARG A 329 -4.57 52.06 -6.28
N LYS A 330 -5.40 51.33 -5.55
CA LYS A 330 -6.73 51.81 -5.09
C LYS A 330 -6.93 51.67 -3.58
N ARG A 331 -6.37 52.61 -2.81
CA ARG A 331 -6.83 52.93 -1.44
C ARG A 331 -7.30 54.39 -1.38
N PRO A 332 -8.57 54.67 -1.06
CA PRO A 332 -8.95 55.97 -0.51
C PRO A 332 -8.44 56.10 0.95
N PRO A 333 -8.24 57.33 1.47
CA PRO A 333 -7.74 57.55 2.83
C PRO A 333 -8.86 57.67 3.88
N SER A 334 -8.51 57.36 5.14
CA SER A 334 -9.36 57.50 6.35
C SER A 334 -10.50 56.47 6.45
N THR A 335 -10.96 56.06 7.63
CA THR A 335 -10.89 56.69 8.97
C THR A 335 -10.20 55.85 10.04
N VAL A 336 -9.81 56.50 11.14
CA VAL A 336 -9.15 55.90 12.31
C VAL A 336 -10.19 55.44 13.33
N VAL A 337 -10.05 54.21 13.82
CA VAL A 337 -10.48 53.78 15.16
C VAL A 337 -9.27 53.11 15.82
N GLN A 338 -9.04 53.38 17.10
CA GLN A 338 -7.86 52.93 17.84
C GLN A 338 -8.05 51.49 18.36
N GLY A 339 -6.99 50.67 18.36
CA GLY A 339 -7.09 49.26 18.74
C GLY A 339 -5.79 48.44 18.64
N GLU A 340 -4.72 48.96 19.27
CA GLU A 340 -3.49 48.23 19.65
C GLU A 340 -2.60 47.66 18.51
N GLU A 341 -1.35 47.30 18.85
CA GLU A 341 -0.24 47.13 17.90
C GLU A 341 0.18 45.65 17.72
N GLU A 342 -0.08 45.04 16.55
CA GLU A 342 0.64 43.83 16.15
C GLU A 342 2.09 44.15 15.76
N ALA A 343 3.04 43.43 16.37
CA ALA A 343 4.46 43.72 16.24
C ALA A 343 5.00 43.48 14.81
N LYS A 344 5.99 44.30 14.42
CA LYS A 344 6.66 44.27 13.11
C LYS A 344 7.13 42.86 12.73
N ARG A 345 6.61 42.33 11.61
CA ARG A 345 7.28 41.22 10.90
C ARG A 345 8.70 41.64 10.52
N GLN A 346 9.71 40.93 11.04
CA GLN A 346 11.06 41.02 10.49
C GLN A 346 11.06 40.47 9.06
N LYS A 347 11.68 41.23 8.16
CA LYS A 347 11.91 40.83 6.77
C LYS A 347 13.11 39.89 6.73
N VAL A 348 12.85 38.58 6.76
CA VAL A 348 13.84 37.56 6.38
C VAL A 348 14.20 37.76 4.90
N GLU A 349 15.43 37.40 4.53
CA GLU A 349 16.00 37.64 3.22
C GLU A 349 15.33 36.81 2.10
N ALA A 350 15.51 37.24 0.85
CA ALA A 350 14.80 36.68 -0.30
C ALA A 350 15.43 35.36 -0.77
N ASP A 351 14.88 34.25 -0.29
CA ASP A 351 15.15 32.90 -0.77
C ASP A 351 14.64 32.77 -2.24
N PRO A 352 15.46 32.36 -3.24
CA PRO A 352 15.08 32.37 -4.66
C PRO A 352 13.97 31.37 -5.05
N ASN A 353 13.38 30.67 -4.08
CA ASN A 353 12.32 29.68 -4.27
C ASN A 353 10.91 30.21 -3.88
N ALA A 354 10.79 31.51 -3.63
CA ALA A 354 9.54 32.17 -3.22
C ALA A 354 8.40 32.04 -4.25
N ASP A 355 8.71 32.09 -5.55
CA ASP A 355 7.71 31.99 -6.61
C ASP A 355 7.08 30.59 -6.68
N ALA A 356 7.85 29.54 -6.41
CA ALA A 356 7.34 28.17 -6.31
C ALA A 356 6.40 28.00 -5.10
N THR A 357 6.71 28.64 -3.96
CA THR A 357 5.81 28.63 -2.79
C THR A 357 4.54 29.44 -3.04
N ALA A 358 4.61 30.56 -3.76
CA ALA A 358 3.43 31.32 -4.16
C ALA A 358 2.49 30.53 -5.09
N LEU A 359 3.05 29.79 -6.07
CA LEU A 359 2.28 28.90 -6.95
C LEU A 359 1.58 27.77 -6.19
N LEU A 360 2.25 27.13 -5.24
CA LEU A 360 1.65 26.07 -4.42
C LEU A 360 0.56 26.61 -3.48
N VAL A 361 0.71 27.82 -2.92
CA VAL A 361 -0.33 28.46 -2.08
C VAL A 361 -1.58 28.85 -2.89
N ALA A 362 -1.44 29.06 -4.20
CA ALA A 362 -2.56 29.34 -5.11
C ALA A 362 -3.28 28.08 -5.64
N PHE A 363 -2.74 26.87 -5.40
CA PHE A 363 -3.28 25.63 -5.96
C PHE A 363 -4.29 24.94 -5.02
N ASP A 364 -5.45 24.54 -5.54
CA ASP A 364 -6.48 23.85 -4.74
C ASP A 364 -6.26 22.33 -4.74
N PHE A 365 -5.50 21.85 -3.76
CA PHE A 365 -5.21 20.43 -3.55
C PHE A 365 -6.46 19.56 -3.30
N THR A 366 -7.65 20.13 -3.06
CA THR A 366 -8.89 19.32 -2.96
C THR A 366 -9.33 18.73 -4.31
N THR A 367 -8.72 19.17 -5.41
CA THR A 367 -8.92 18.62 -6.76
C THR A 367 -8.10 17.35 -7.05
N LEU A 368 -7.12 17.01 -6.21
CA LEU A 368 -6.24 15.85 -6.41
C LEU A 368 -6.71 14.61 -5.61
N PRO A 369 -6.58 13.38 -6.15
CA PRO A 369 -6.80 12.17 -5.37
C PRO A 369 -5.85 12.07 -4.16
N ALA A 370 -6.38 11.68 -3.00
CA ALA A 370 -5.58 11.55 -1.77
C ALA A 370 -4.35 10.62 -1.90
N PRO A 371 -4.36 9.50 -2.66
CA PRO A 371 -3.15 8.71 -2.91
C PRO A 371 -2.05 9.53 -3.59
N LEU A 372 -2.39 10.25 -4.67
CA LEU A 372 -1.46 11.11 -5.43
C LEU A 372 -0.87 12.24 -4.56
N ILE A 373 -1.67 12.82 -3.65
CA ILE A 373 -1.17 13.80 -2.67
C ILE A 373 -0.16 13.14 -1.72
N THR A 374 -0.43 11.90 -1.29
CA THR A 374 0.44 11.15 -0.38
C THR A 374 1.76 10.78 -1.06
N GLU A 375 1.70 10.29 -2.30
CA GLU A 375 2.87 10.02 -3.16
C GLU A 375 3.68 11.30 -3.41
N LEU A 376 3.03 12.43 -3.71
CA LEU A 376 3.71 13.73 -3.85
C LEU A 376 4.40 14.16 -2.55
N ILE A 377 3.78 13.97 -1.39
CA ILE A 377 4.40 14.29 -0.09
C ILE A 377 5.61 13.38 0.15
N VAL A 378 5.50 12.07 -0.10
CA VAL A 378 6.61 11.11 0.06
C VAL A 378 7.76 11.43 -0.89
N ALA A 379 7.48 11.68 -2.18
CA ALA A 379 8.51 12.04 -3.17
C ALA A 379 9.19 13.37 -2.86
N ASN A 380 8.44 14.39 -2.37
CA ASN A 380 9.05 15.65 -1.93
C ASN A 380 9.88 15.47 -0.64
N LEU A 381 9.49 14.59 0.29
CA LEU A 381 10.29 14.27 1.47
C LEU A 381 11.58 13.52 1.10
N GLN A 382 11.51 12.57 0.17
CA GLN A 382 12.67 11.86 -0.39
C GLN A 382 13.62 12.76 -1.19
N ALA A 383 13.14 13.90 -1.69
CA ALA A 383 13.96 14.89 -2.39
C ALA A 383 14.82 15.78 -1.46
N PHE A 384 14.60 15.76 -0.14
CA PHE A 384 15.49 16.43 0.82
C PHE A 384 16.62 15.48 1.25
N SER A 385 17.86 15.96 1.25
CA SER A 385 18.94 15.26 1.95
C SER A 385 18.64 15.24 3.45
N GLU A 386 19.00 14.14 4.13
CA GLU A 386 18.66 13.98 5.55
C GLU A 386 19.27 15.08 6.42
N GLU A 387 20.48 15.55 6.12
CA GLU A 387 21.10 16.72 6.77
C GLU A 387 20.21 17.97 6.66
N THR A 388 19.64 18.24 5.48
CA THR A 388 18.73 19.37 5.26
C THR A 388 17.43 19.19 6.02
N PHE A 389 16.90 17.96 6.06
CA PHE A 389 15.67 17.62 6.77
C PHE A 389 15.86 17.75 8.29
N GLN A 390 16.93 17.20 8.85
CA GLN A 390 17.31 17.35 10.25
C GLN A 390 17.61 18.82 10.60
N ALA A 391 18.26 19.58 9.72
CA ALA A 391 18.48 21.02 9.92
C ALA A 391 17.16 21.81 9.96
N ARG A 392 16.21 21.52 9.04
CA ARG A 392 14.86 22.12 9.02
C ARG A 392 14.06 21.73 10.29
N ILE A 393 14.13 20.48 10.72
CA ILE A 393 13.51 20.01 11.98
C ILE A 393 14.13 20.72 13.20
N ASN A 394 15.45 20.86 13.25
CA ASN A 394 16.13 21.53 14.36
C ASN A 394 15.87 23.05 14.36
N ALA A 395 15.72 23.67 13.18
CA ALA A 395 15.24 25.05 13.07
C ALA A 395 13.78 25.19 13.56
N TYR A 396 12.89 24.25 13.24
CA TYR A 396 11.51 24.22 13.72
C TYR A 396 11.42 23.97 15.24
N ARG A 397 12.23 23.06 15.79
CA ARG A 397 12.35 22.84 17.24
C ARG A 397 12.80 24.12 17.96
N ARG A 398 13.79 24.84 17.40
CA ARG A 398 14.25 26.13 17.93
C ARG A 398 13.15 27.20 17.86
N SER A 399 12.46 27.36 16.73
CA SER A 399 11.41 28.37 16.60
C SER A 399 10.18 28.07 17.47
N ALA A 400 9.80 26.80 17.62
CA ALA A 400 8.76 26.37 18.55
C ALA A 400 9.15 26.62 20.02
N SER A 401 10.44 26.49 20.36
CA SER A 401 10.95 26.79 21.72
C SER A 401 10.83 28.28 22.06
N THR A 402 11.01 29.18 21.08
CA THR A 402 10.83 30.64 21.29
C THR A 402 9.39 31.10 21.54
N ASN A 403 8.38 30.23 21.39
CA ASN A 403 7.00 30.56 21.77
C ASN A 403 6.74 30.38 23.29
N VAL A 404 7.72 29.90 24.07
CA VAL A 404 7.66 29.96 25.54
C VAL A 404 8.17 31.33 25.98
N ALA A 405 7.25 32.20 26.43
CA ALA A 405 7.58 33.53 26.89
C ALA A 405 8.47 33.49 28.14
N THR A 406 9.75 33.86 27.97
CA THR A 406 10.66 34.15 29.08
C THR A 406 10.61 35.64 29.41
N PRO A 407 10.66 36.05 30.70
CA PRO A 407 10.47 37.44 31.09
C PRO A 407 11.63 38.32 30.63
N THR A 408 11.31 39.57 30.29
CA THR A 408 12.26 40.58 29.81
C THR A 408 13.30 40.94 30.89
N PRO A 409 14.61 40.92 30.58
CA PRO A 409 15.62 41.37 31.52
C PRO A 409 15.57 42.90 31.70
N VAL A 410 15.61 43.36 32.94
CA VAL A 410 15.74 44.78 33.28
C VAL A 410 17.14 45.28 32.89
N PRO A 411 17.29 46.48 32.30
CA PRO A 411 18.61 46.99 31.90
C PRO A 411 19.55 47.18 33.09
N ALA A 412 20.76 46.62 33.00
CA ALA A 412 21.78 46.77 34.03
C ALA A 412 22.40 48.19 34.00
N ALA A 413 22.58 48.77 35.19
CA ALA A 413 23.35 49.99 35.39
C ALA A 413 24.57 49.70 36.27
N ALA A 414 25.75 50.13 35.80
CA ALA A 414 27.03 50.18 36.51
C ALA A 414 27.58 48.87 37.16
N ALA A 415 28.64 48.35 36.56
CA ALA A 415 29.69 47.56 37.23
C ALA A 415 30.46 48.46 38.26
N PRO A 416 31.40 47.98 39.12
CA PRO A 416 32.31 46.84 38.86
C PRO A 416 32.84 46.01 40.07
N VAL A 417 33.84 45.18 39.74
CA VAL A 417 34.92 44.58 40.57
C VAL A 417 34.74 43.13 41.06
N SER A 418 35.77 42.35 40.69
CA SER A 418 36.07 40.95 40.99
C SER A 418 36.22 40.60 42.47
N THR A 419 35.84 39.36 42.85
CA THR A 419 36.74 38.21 43.19
C THR A 419 35.83 37.01 43.53
N ALA A 420 35.92 35.82 42.93
CA ALA A 420 37.03 34.85 42.79
C ALA A 420 37.19 33.90 44.00
N VAL A 421 37.74 32.70 43.74
CA VAL A 421 38.23 31.67 44.70
C VAL A 421 37.20 30.66 45.27
N LEU A 422 37.30 29.40 44.79
CA LEU A 422 37.42 28.09 45.50
C LEU A 422 36.52 27.74 46.72
N GLU A 423 36.23 26.48 47.11
CA GLU A 423 36.25 25.12 46.54
C GLU A 423 35.74 24.14 47.64
N THR A 424 34.98 23.09 47.29
CA THR A 424 35.03 21.74 47.96
C THR A 424 34.67 21.66 49.49
N VAL A 425 34.58 20.51 50.19
CA VAL A 425 34.55 19.07 49.81
C VAL A 425 33.65 18.23 50.75
N ALA A 426 33.15 17.11 50.21
CA ALA A 426 32.73 15.83 50.82
C ALA A 426 32.15 15.69 52.27
N ALA A 427 30.95 15.07 52.30
CA ALA A 427 30.64 13.75 52.89
C ALA A 427 30.58 13.47 54.42
N SER A 428 29.42 12.88 54.79
CA SER A 428 29.24 11.64 55.57
C SER A 428 29.73 11.52 57.02
N GLU A 429 28.78 11.34 57.94
CA GLU A 429 28.61 10.07 58.65
C GLU A 429 27.16 9.91 59.20
N ASN A 430 26.80 8.78 59.80
CA ASN A 430 25.39 8.31 59.88
C ASN A 430 24.97 7.79 61.28
N ALA A 431 23.64 7.77 61.52
CA ALA A 431 22.88 7.09 62.61
C ALA A 431 22.70 7.72 64.03
N VAL A 432 21.48 8.22 64.29
CA VAL A 432 20.45 7.68 65.25
C VAL A 432 20.90 7.37 66.71
N PRO A 433 20.25 7.91 67.79
CA PRO A 433 18.84 7.63 68.12
C PRO A 433 18.00 8.80 68.75
N VAL A 434 16.89 8.47 69.43
CA VAL A 434 15.71 9.32 69.71
C VAL A 434 15.44 9.54 71.23
N LYS A 435 14.71 10.64 71.56
CA LYS A 435 13.77 10.89 72.71
C LYS A 435 14.21 11.72 73.95
N MET A 436 13.48 12.84 74.18
CA MET A 436 12.99 13.43 75.47
C MET A 436 13.99 13.98 76.53
N PRO A 437 13.55 14.78 77.54
CA PRO A 437 12.49 15.82 77.64
C PRO A 437 13.13 17.16 78.21
N PRO A 438 12.69 17.90 79.26
CA PRO A 438 11.37 18.29 79.85
C PRO A 438 11.20 19.83 80.19
N THR A 439 10.11 20.20 80.90
CA THR A 439 9.95 21.32 81.89
C THR A 439 9.70 22.80 81.46
N MET A 440 8.41 23.20 81.36
CA MET A 440 7.62 24.19 82.18
C MET A 440 8.25 25.52 82.71
N PRO A 441 7.47 26.61 83.02
CA PRO A 441 5.99 26.69 83.16
C PRO A 441 5.25 27.94 82.57
N ALA A 442 3.91 27.88 82.64
CA ALA A 442 2.94 28.97 82.93
C ALA A 442 2.65 30.12 81.93
N ALA A 443 1.50 30.00 81.25
CA ALA A 443 0.50 31.08 81.11
C ALA A 443 -0.86 30.47 80.70
N ASP A 444 -1.84 30.40 81.62
CA ASP A 444 -3.10 29.69 81.35
C ASP A 444 -4.29 30.24 82.14
N ARG A 445 -5.35 30.69 81.44
CA ARG A 445 -6.76 30.79 81.91
C ARG A 445 -7.68 31.38 80.82
N ALA A 446 -8.88 30.80 80.73
CA ALA A 446 -9.91 31.05 79.72
C ALA A 446 -9.42 30.78 78.27
N ARG A 447 -9.90 29.74 77.58
CA ARG A 447 -11.31 29.30 77.55
C ARG A 447 -11.43 27.81 77.20
N GLU A 448 -10.83 26.93 78.01
CA GLU A 448 -11.02 25.49 77.81
C GLU A 448 -12.30 24.93 78.45
N ARG A 449 -12.58 23.69 78.05
CA ARG A 449 -13.72 22.85 78.37
C ARG A 449 -13.94 22.67 79.88
N ALA A 450 -15.19 22.84 80.31
CA ALA A 450 -15.83 21.97 81.30
C ALA A 450 -17.36 22.18 81.22
N LEU A 451 -18.22 21.20 81.44
CA LEU A 451 -18.18 19.74 81.18
C LEU A 451 -19.62 19.27 81.48
N ALA A 452 -20.07 18.18 80.85
CA ALA A 452 -20.98 17.18 81.43
C ALA A 452 -22.39 17.55 81.96
N GLN A 453 -23.33 16.65 81.63
CA GLN A 453 -24.34 16.07 82.54
C GLN A 453 -25.53 16.92 83.03
N ALA A 454 -26.61 16.82 82.23
CA ALA A 454 -27.73 15.91 82.49
C ALA A 454 -29.03 16.40 83.17
N SER A 455 -30.12 15.83 82.62
CA SER A 455 -31.38 15.41 83.26
C SER A 455 -32.56 16.39 83.45
N SER A 456 -33.71 15.86 83.00
CA SER A 456 -35.05 15.93 83.63
C SER A 456 -36.04 17.06 83.28
N ALA A 457 -37.32 16.65 83.32
CA ALA A 457 -38.59 17.38 83.11
C ALA A 457 -38.78 18.08 81.74
N GLN A 458 -39.78 17.80 80.90
CA GLN A 458 -41.22 17.44 81.02
C GLN A 458 -42.22 18.60 81.24
N VAL A 459 -43.32 18.49 80.48
CA VAL A 459 -44.71 18.85 80.82
C VAL A 459 -45.13 20.33 80.71
N ASP A 460 -45.78 20.62 79.57
CA ASP A 460 -47.09 21.28 79.40
C ASP A 460 -47.24 22.78 79.78
N GLU A 461 -48.30 23.51 79.40
CA GLU A 461 -49.63 23.12 78.89
C GLU A 461 -50.30 24.21 78.00
N LEU A 462 -51.41 23.85 77.31
CA LEU A 462 -52.42 24.69 76.62
C LEU A 462 -51.98 25.35 75.27
N GLY A 463 -52.78 25.43 74.19
CA GLY A 463 -54.19 25.04 73.92
C GLY A 463 -54.90 26.12 73.06
N VAL A 464 -55.92 25.90 72.20
CA VAL A 464 -56.81 24.75 71.91
C VAL A 464 -57.49 24.91 70.50
N SER A 465 -57.51 23.85 69.66
CA SER A 465 -58.50 23.47 68.58
C SER A 465 -58.96 24.49 67.48
N SER A 466 -59.58 24.13 66.34
CA SER A 466 -60.15 22.85 65.85
C SER A 466 -60.13 22.68 64.31
N THR A 467 -59.55 21.58 63.83
CA THR A 467 -60.08 20.50 62.93
C THR A 467 -61.27 20.80 61.99
N VAL A 468 -61.36 20.23 60.77
CA VAL A 468 -61.56 18.77 60.46
C VAL A 468 -60.83 18.30 59.17
N LYS A 469 -60.03 17.22 59.33
CA LYS A 469 -59.83 15.96 58.54
C LYS A 469 -60.13 15.91 57.02
N GLU A 470 -59.48 15.08 56.18
CA GLU A 470 -58.38 14.07 56.27
C GLU A 470 -57.75 14.01 54.85
N GLU A 471 -56.53 13.52 54.55
CA GLU A 471 -55.60 12.53 55.14
C GLU A 471 -54.22 13.18 55.43
N PRO A 472 -53.37 12.61 56.32
CA PRO A 472 -52.19 11.83 55.86
C PRO A 472 -51.63 10.77 56.86
N MET A 473 -50.71 9.88 56.44
CA MET A 473 -49.26 9.90 56.82
C MET A 473 -48.48 8.60 56.53
N ASP A 474 -47.16 8.81 56.42
CA ASP A 474 -46.01 7.89 56.46
C ASP A 474 -45.02 8.49 57.51
N PRO A 475 -43.91 7.87 57.96
CA PRO A 475 -43.61 6.48 58.35
C PRO A 475 -43.34 6.35 59.89
N LEU A 476 -43.09 5.14 60.42
CA LEU A 476 -42.01 4.92 61.43
C LEU A 476 -41.60 3.43 61.65
N GLN A 477 -40.38 3.32 62.20
CA GLN A 477 -39.69 2.26 62.98
C GLN A 477 -40.58 1.36 63.88
N MET A 478 -40.14 0.20 64.44
CA MET A 478 -38.95 -0.69 64.31
C MET A 478 -39.27 -2.00 65.07
N ASP A 479 -38.52 -3.09 64.84
CA ASP A 479 -37.93 -3.93 65.91
C ASP A 479 -37.17 -5.17 65.36
N ILE A 480 -36.35 -5.75 66.26
CA ILE A 480 -35.58 -7.02 66.25
C ILE A 480 -34.05 -6.79 66.25
N ASP A 481 -33.49 -6.82 67.46
CA ASP A 481 -32.16 -7.35 67.74
C ASP A 481 -32.31 -8.80 68.25
N GLU A 482 -31.45 -9.72 67.79
CA GLU A 482 -30.65 -10.64 68.62
C GLU A 482 -29.76 -11.54 67.72
N ASP A 483 -28.60 -11.96 68.24
CA ASP A 483 -27.52 -12.59 67.47
C ASP A 483 -27.78 -14.05 67.05
N ILE A 484 -27.17 -14.47 65.94
CA ILE A 484 -26.60 -15.81 65.74
C ILE A 484 -25.53 -15.74 64.63
N GLU A 485 -24.36 -16.36 64.87
CA GLU A 485 -23.27 -16.49 63.88
C GLU A 485 -23.64 -17.42 62.73
N TYR A 486 -23.13 -17.15 61.52
CA TYR A 486 -22.96 -18.19 60.51
C TYR A 486 -21.80 -17.92 59.53
N GLU A 487 -21.06 -18.97 59.21
CA GLU A 487 -19.81 -18.93 58.43
C GLU A 487 -20.05 -19.11 56.92
N PRO A 488 -19.20 -18.52 56.04
CA PRO A 488 -19.40 -18.56 54.59
C PRO A 488 -18.95 -19.88 53.91
N ASP A 489 -18.38 -20.84 54.64
CA ASP A 489 -17.71 -22.02 54.07
C ASP A 489 -18.65 -23.14 53.59
N LYS A 490 -19.98 -22.93 53.64
CA LYS A 490 -20.97 -24.00 53.41
C LYS A 490 -21.72 -23.98 52.07
N LEU A 491 -21.40 -23.06 51.16
CA LEU A 491 -21.99 -23.01 49.81
C LEU A 491 -21.03 -23.46 48.69
N ASN A 492 -19.74 -23.66 48.98
CA ASN A 492 -18.77 -24.25 48.05
C ASN A 492 -18.66 -25.78 48.19
N LEU A 493 -19.57 -26.43 48.93
CA LEU A 493 -19.55 -27.88 49.20
C LEU A 493 -20.78 -28.64 48.63
N GLU A 494 -21.65 -27.97 47.88
CA GLU A 494 -22.87 -28.56 47.29
C GLU A 494 -22.84 -28.63 45.74
N LEU A 495 -21.73 -28.24 45.09
CA LEU A 495 -21.62 -28.18 43.63
C LEU A 495 -20.28 -28.70 43.06
N GLU A 496 -19.90 -29.93 43.39
CA GLU A 496 -19.21 -30.83 42.45
C GLU A 496 -19.52 -32.31 42.79
N PRO A 497 -19.56 -33.24 41.83
CA PRO A 497 -20.21 -34.54 42.01
C PRO A 497 -19.25 -35.65 42.42
N MET A 498 -19.64 -36.50 43.38
CA MET A 498 -18.97 -37.79 43.64
C MET A 498 -19.98 -38.92 43.90
N GLN A 499 -19.90 -39.91 43.01
CA GLN A 499 -19.96 -41.36 43.26
C GLN A 499 -20.95 -41.90 44.31
N GLU A 500 -21.93 -42.66 43.80
CA GLU A 500 -22.62 -43.69 44.56
C GLU A 500 -21.63 -44.81 44.94
N ASP A 501 -21.55 -45.14 46.23
CA ASP A 501 -21.16 -46.46 46.73
C ASP A 501 -22.10 -46.78 47.92
N ASP A 502 -22.71 -47.96 47.88
CA ASP A 502 -23.85 -48.36 48.72
C ASP A 502 -23.45 -49.43 49.74
N GLU A 503 -23.72 -49.21 51.03
CA GLU A 503 -24.20 -50.28 51.94
C GLU A 503 -24.60 -49.78 53.35
N THR A 504 -25.72 -50.31 53.87
CA THR A 504 -26.13 -50.36 55.30
C THR A 504 -26.53 -49.03 56.02
N LEU A 505 -27.68 -48.90 56.72
CA LEU A 505 -28.61 -49.91 57.27
C LEU A 505 -30.03 -49.34 57.58
N ALA A 506 -31.06 -50.06 57.12
CA ALA A 506 -32.40 -50.28 57.71
C ALA A 506 -33.25 -49.14 58.36
N ALA A 507 -34.29 -48.74 57.61
CA ALA A 507 -35.73 -48.81 57.97
C ALA A 507 -36.32 -48.07 59.21
N ALA A 508 -37.16 -47.06 58.91
CA ALA A 508 -38.49 -46.88 59.52
C ALA A 508 -39.45 -46.18 58.51
N GLU A 509 -40.74 -46.48 58.54
CA GLU A 509 -41.72 -46.09 57.51
C GLU A 509 -42.60 -44.89 57.94
N HIS A 510 -43.15 -44.14 56.97
CA HIS A 510 -44.26 -43.20 57.19
C HIS A 510 -45.29 -43.26 56.05
N HIS A 511 -46.55 -42.98 56.38
CA HIS A 511 -47.74 -43.39 55.62
C HIS A 511 -48.05 -42.59 54.34
N GLU A 512 -48.67 -43.30 53.39
CA GLU A 512 -49.22 -42.80 52.13
C GLU A 512 -50.54 -42.01 52.29
N LEU A 513 -50.88 -41.21 51.27
CA LEU A 513 -52.25 -40.76 50.98
C LEU A 513 -52.59 -41.11 49.53
N LEU A 514 -53.69 -41.86 49.34
CA LEU A 514 -54.11 -42.40 48.03
C LEU A 514 -54.87 -41.37 47.16
N PRO A 515 -54.50 -41.22 45.87
CA PRO A 515 -55.38 -40.79 44.80
C PRO A 515 -55.88 -42.00 43.98
N LEU A 516 -57.09 -41.92 43.41
CA LEU A 516 -57.66 -43.01 42.60
C LEU A 516 -57.07 -43.05 41.18
N GLU A 517 -57.05 -44.25 40.58
CA GLU A 517 -56.61 -44.46 39.20
C GLU A 517 -57.47 -43.69 38.18
N PHE A 518 -56.81 -42.89 37.34
CA PHE A 518 -57.37 -42.37 36.09
C PHE A 518 -56.43 -42.74 34.94
N GLN A 519 -56.63 -43.92 34.36
CA GLN A 519 -55.84 -44.37 33.22
C GLN A 519 -56.31 -43.68 31.93
N VAL A 520 -55.48 -42.81 31.38
CA VAL A 520 -55.67 -42.25 30.03
C VAL A 520 -55.49 -43.38 29.01
N PRO A 521 -56.37 -43.55 28.00
CA PRO A 521 -56.18 -44.56 26.97
C PRO A 521 -54.83 -44.39 26.24
N PRO A 522 -54.14 -45.49 25.89
CA PRO A 522 -52.88 -45.40 25.16
C PRO A 522 -53.08 -44.68 23.82
N PRO A 523 -52.16 -43.79 23.41
CA PRO A 523 -52.34 -42.98 22.21
C PRO A 523 -52.47 -43.86 20.96
N THR A 524 -53.42 -43.51 20.09
CA THR A 524 -53.72 -44.29 18.88
C THR A 524 -52.50 -44.35 17.97
N VAL A 525 -52.00 -45.57 17.73
CA VAL A 525 -50.84 -45.84 16.90
C VAL A 525 -51.19 -45.66 15.42
N LEU A 526 -51.15 -44.41 14.95
CA LEU A 526 -51.33 -44.04 13.54
C LEU A 526 -50.39 -44.85 12.62
N GLY A 527 -50.81 -45.13 11.38
CA GLY A 527 -49.93 -45.72 10.37
C GLY A 527 -48.80 -44.76 9.98
N GLU A 528 -47.67 -45.25 9.44
CA GLU A 528 -46.52 -44.38 9.12
C GLU A 528 -46.87 -43.26 8.14
N VAL A 529 -47.66 -43.57 7.12
CA VAL A 529 -48.18 -42.59 6.14
C VAL A 529 -49.06 -41.53 6.83
N GLU A 530 -49.86 -41.93 7.83
CA GLU A 530 -50.72 -41.02 8.60
C GLU A 530 -49.90 -40.19 9.60
N ARG A 531 -48.85 -40.75 10.23
CA ARG A 531 -47.89 -39.99 11.05
C ARG A 531 -47.18 -38.96 10.19
N ALA A 532 -46.66 -39.35 9.03
CA ALA A 532 -45.98 -38.45 8.10
C ALA A 532 -46.93 -37.32 7.62
N ALA A 533 -48.17 -37.66 7.26
CA ALA A 533 -49.19 -36.67 6.91
C ALA A 533 -49.54 -35.74 8.09
N THR A 534 -49.63 -36.27 9.32
CA THR A 534 -49.95 -35.50 10.53
C THR A 534 -48.80 -34.58 10.93
N VAL A 535 -47.55 -35.05 10.91
CA VAL A 535 -46.34 -34.23 11.14
C VAL A 535 -46.22 -33.15 10.07
N LYS A 536 -46.40 -33.49 8.79
CA LYS A 536 -46.38 -32.52 7.68
C LYS A 536 -47.51 -31.48 7.83
N SER A 537 -48.69 -31.89 8.30
CA SER A 537 -49.83 -31.00 8.59
C SER A 537 -49.66 -30.16 9.87
N ALA A 538 -48.91 -30.65 10.85
CA ALA A 538 -48.57 -29.91 12.08
C ALA A 538 -47.49 -28.87 11.80
N ALA A 539 -46.39 -29.25 11.16
CA ALA A 539 -45.30 -28.35 10.78
C ALA A 539 -45.80 -27.22 9.85
N THR A 540 -46.64 -27.53 8.85
CA THR A 540 -47.23 -26.49 7.98
C THR A 540 -48.20 -25.57 8.74
N ARG A 541 -48.98 -26.07 9.71
CA ARG A 541 -49.84 -25.22 10.56
C ARG A 541 -49.04 -24.33 11.52
N ILE A 542 -48.00 -24.84 12.17
CA ILE A 542 -47.09 -24.06 13.02
C ILE A 542 -46.41 -22.96 12.20
N TRP A 543 -46.00 -23.27 10.96
CA TRP A 543 -45.40 -22.29 10.06
C TRP A 543 -46.39 -21.18 9.64
N GLN A 544 -47.58 -21.57 9.16
CA GLN A 544 -48.58 -20.64 8.63
C GLN A 544 -49.23 -19.76 9.70
N ASN A 545 -49.53 -20.29 10.89
CA ASN A 545 -50.24 -19.57 11.94
C ASN A 545 -49.32 -18.75 12.86
N SER A 546 -48.02 -18.66 12.56
CA SER A 546 -47.02 -17.97 13.39
C SER A 546 -47.25 -16.45 13.52
N GLY A 547 -48.08 -15.83 12.67
CA GLY A 547 -48.47 -14.42 12.76
C GLY A 547 -49.60 -14.12 13.76
N ASP A 548 -50.61 -14.99 13.88
CA ASP A 548 -51.85 -14.70 14.63
C ASP A 548 -51.71 -14.82 16.16
N LEU A 549 -50.58 -15.32 16.65
CA LEU A 549 -50.26 -15.42 18.08
C LEU A 549 -49.41 -14.24 18.60
N ALA A 550 -49.17 -13.21 17.79
CA ALA A 550 -48.29 -12.09 18.10
C ALA A 550 -48.92 -11.01 19.02
N VAL A 551 -49.32 -11.40 20.24
CA VAL A 551 -49.79 -10.46 21.28
C VAL A 551 -48.59 -9.82 22.00
N GLY A 552 -47.86 -8.93 21.30
CA GLY A 552 -46.80 -8.12 21.90
C GLY A 552 -45.86 -7.48 20.87
N PRO A 553 -45.24 -6.32 21.17
CA PRO A 553 -44.31 -5.62 20.27
C PRO A 553 -42.91 -6.26 20.29
N GLN A 554 -42.81 -7.53 19.88
CA GLN A 554 -41.57 -8.31 19.81
C GLN A 554 -41.54 -9.15 18.53
N THR A 555 -40.63 -8.85 17.61
CA THR A 555 -40.43 -9.61 16.36
C THR A 555 -39.62 -10.89 16.61
N GLY A 556 -40.15 -11.83 17.39
CA GLY A 556 -39.40 -13.02 17.83
C GLY A 556 -40.16 -14.35 17.91
N GLY A 557 -41.49 -14.35 17.74
CA GLY A 557 -42.28 -15.59 17.86
C GLY A 557 -41.97 -16.63 16.78
N GLN A 558 -41.83 -16.20 15.52
CA GLN A 558 -41.60 -17.08 14.37
C GLN A 558 -40.21 -17.75 14.41
N ASP A 559 -39.17 -17.01 14.80
CA ASP A 559 -37.79 -17.52 14.84
C ASP A 559 -37.60 -18.58 15.95
N MET A 560 -38.35 -18.48 17.07
CA MET A 560 -38.37 -19.51 18.12
C MET A 560 -38.94 -20.84 17.60
N TRP A 561 -40.09 -20.81 16.92
CA TRP A 561 -40.69 -22.01 16.32
C TRP A 561 -39.83 -22.58 15.18
N MET A 562 -39.14 -21.72 14.42
CA MET A 562 -38.19 -22.12 13.38
C MET A 562 -37.03 -22.93 13.99
N LEU A 563 -36.39 -22.42 15.04
CA LEU A 563 -35.30 -23.11 15.75
C LEU A 563 -35.78 -24.39 16.44
N LEU A 564 -36.98 -24.41 17.01
CA LEU A 564 -37.53 -25.61 17.67
C LEU A 564 -37.81 -26.72 16.65
N LEU A 565 -38.43 -26.40 15.50
CA LEU A 565 -38.65 -27.37 14.42
C LEU A 565 -37.34 -27.89 13.83
N VAL A 566 -36.34 -27.00 13.60
CA VAL A 566 -35.00 -27.40 13.14
C VAL A 566 -34.34 -28.34 14.16
N ARG A 567 -34.33 -27.98 15.46
CA ARG A 567 -33.72 -28.83 16.50
C ARG A 567 -34.42 -30.18 16.66
N MET A 568 -35.73 -30.24 16.48
CA MET A 568 -36.50 -31.49 16.48
C MET A 568 -36.17 -32.40 15.28
N ILE A 569 -35.63 -31.86 14.18
CA ILE A 569 -35.21 -32.63 13.00
C ILE A 569 -33.71 -32.99 13.07
N THR A 570 -32.88 -32.10 13.61
CA THR A 570 -31.41 -32.26 13.65
C THR A 570 -30.90 -33.02 14.88
N ARG A 571 -31.53 -32.84 16.05
CA ARG A 571 -31.06 -33.33 17.37
C ARG A 571 -31.96 -34.43 17.94
N VAL A 572 -32.38 -35.40 17.14
CA VAL A 572 -33.22 -36.50 17.62
C VAL A 572 -32.45 -37.37 18.61
N VAL A 573 -33.13 -37.80 19.67
CA VAL A 573 -32.62 -38.56 20.83
C VAL A 573 -32.04 -39.92 20.41
N ASP A 574 -30.89 -40.29 20.98
CA ASP A 574 -30.35 -41.65 20.89
C ASP A 574 -31.12 -42.59 21.83
N PRO A 575 -31.42 -43.84 21.43
CA PRO A 575 -32.16 -44.78 22.28
C PRO A 575 -31.40 -45.18 23.57
N GLU A 576 -30.09 -44.93 23.66
CA GLU A 576 -29.25 -45.31 24.80
C GLU A 576 -29.54 -44.54 26.10
N GLU A 577 -30.04 -43.31 26.05
CA GLU A 577 -30.26 -42.52 27.28
C GLU A 577 -31.53 -42.94 28.03
N ASP A 578 -32.67 -43.01 27.34
CA ASP A 578 -33.93 -43.55 27.92
C ASP A 578 -33.88 -45.07 28.15
N GLY A 579 -33.03 -45.80 27.40
CA GLY A 579 -32.95 -47.26 27.44
C GLY A 579 -32.44 -47.85 28.76
N LYS A 580 -31.60 -47.11 29.51
CA LYS A 580 -30.87 -47.61 30.71
C LYS A 580 -31.77 -48.17 31.82
N GLY A 581 -33.01 -47.69 31.92
CA GLY A 581 -34.00 -48.19 32.89
C GLY A 581 -34.78 -49.44 32.46
N LYS A 582 -34.92 -49.70 31.16
CA LYS A 582 -35.77 -50.80 30.63
C LYS A 582 -34.99 -51.94 29.98
N ALA A 583 -33.89 -51.64 29.28
CA ALA A 583 -33.08 -52.66 28.62
C ALA A 583 -32.58 -53.73 29.61
N LYS A 584 -32.27 -53.37 30.86
CA LYS A 584 -31.89 -54.33 31.91
C LYS A 584 -32.99 -55.35 32.26
N ALA A 585 -34.27 -55.03 32.03
CA ALA A 585 -35.38 -55.95 32.27
C ALA A 585 -35.59 -56.91 31.09
N GLU A 586 -35.57 -56.42 29.84
CA GLU A 586 -35.83 -57.25 28.66
C GLU A 586 -34.61 -58.09 28.24
N VAL A 587 -33.38 -57.59 28.42
CA VAL A 587 -32.15 -58.39 28.24
C VAL A 587 -32.07 -59.55 29.26
N ALA A 588 -32.67 -59.41 30.45
CA ALA A 588 -32.76 -60.51 31.41
C ALA A 588 -33.73 -61.62 30.96
N VAL A 589 -34.73 -61.30 30.13
CA VAL A 589 -35.67 -62.27 29.54
C VAL A 589 -35.07 -62.90 28.28
N ASN A 590 -34.56 -62.11 27.33
CA ASN A 590 -34.08 -62.60 26.05
C ASN A 590 -32.77 -63.42 26.13
N ARG A 591 -32.01 -63.32 27.23
CA ARG A 591 -30.90 -64.25 27.53
C ARG A 591 -31.31 -65.71 27.70
N ILE A 592 -32.61 -66.01 27.81
CA ILE A 592 -33.15 -67.38 27.89
C ILE A 592 -33.42 -67.96 26.48
N THR A 593 -33.56 -67.13 25.44
CA THR A 593 -34.07 -67.52 24.11
C THR A 593 -33.08 -67.47 22.95
N GLY A 594 -31.86 -66.96 23.16
CA GLY A 594 -30.69 -67.29 22.34
C GLY A 594 -30.80 -67.05 20.83
N LEU A 595 -31.21 -65.83 20.43
CA LEU A 595 -31.25 -65.35 19.05
C LEU A 595 -30.53 -63.99 18.93
N ASP A 596 -30.24 -63.58 17.69
CA ASP A 596 -29.19 -62.62 17.31
C ASP A 596 -29.49 -61.14 17.61
N ALA A 597 -29.55 -60.79 18.90
CA ALA A 597 -29.91 -59.45 19.39
C ALA A 597 -29.04 -58.30 18.84
N ASP A 598 -27.75 -58.53 18.58
CA ASP A 598 -26.84 -57.50 18.06
C ASP A 598 -27.24 -57.08 16.62
N ALA A 599 -27.70 -58.02 15.80
CA ALA A 599 -28.14 -57.74 14.43
C ALA A 599 -29.52 -57.04 14.39
N GLU A 600 -30.43 -57.36 15.32
CA GLU A 600 -31.70 -56.65 15.45
C GLU A 600 -31.49 -55.19 15.90
N MET A 601 -30.49 -54.94 16.76
CA MET A 601 -30.12 -53.60 17.21
C MET A 601 -29.50 -52.75 16.09
N ASP A 602 -28.61 -53.32 15.27
CA ASP A 602 -28.07 -52.66 14.08
C ASP A 602 -29.19 -52.33 13.06
N GLU A 603 -30.12 -53.26 12.81
CA GLU A 603 -31.28 -52.99 11.94
C GLU A 603 -32.19 -51.88 12.50
N GLU A 604 -32.45 -51.83 13.81
CA GLU A 604 -33.26 -50.76 14.41
C GLU A 604 -32.53 -49.40 14.36
N MET A 605 -31.21 -49.38 14.57
CA MET A 605 -30.40 -48.16 14.43
C MET A 605 -30.40 -47.64 12.98
N VAL A 606 -30.24 -48.52 11.99
CA VAL A 606 -30.34 -48.15 10.56
C VAL A 606 -31.71 -47.58 10.23
N ARG A 607 -32.81 -48.22 10.66
CA ARG A 607 -34.18 -47.72 10.46
C ARG A 607 -34.40 -46.36 11.14
N LEU A 608 -33.76 -46.10 12.28
CA LEU A 608 -33.75 -44.80 12.95
C LEU A 608 -33.08 -43.73 12.08
N TYR A 609 -31.88 -43.99 11.55
CA TYR A 609 -31.19 -43.05 10.65
C TYR A 609 -31.94 -42.86 9.32
N GLU A 610 -32.50 -43.90 8.72
CA GLU A 610 -33.35 -43.78 7.52
C GLU A 610 -34.55 -42.86 7.77
N ARG A 611 -35.19 -42.97 8.94
CA ARG A 611 -36.31 -42.11 9.35
C ARG A 611 -35.88 -40.67 9.61
N GLN A 612 -34.69 -40.43 10.17
CA GLN A 612 -34.13 -39.07 10.28
C GLN A 612 -33.87 -38.48 8.87
N ASP A 613 -33.21 -39.24 7.98
CA ASP A 613 -32.94 -38.81 6.61
C ASP A 613 -34.24 -38.56 5.82
N GLN A 614 -35.33 -39.31 6.06
CA GLN A 614 -36.66 -39.01 5.53
C GLN A 614 -37.20 -37.65 6.01
N LEU A 615 -37.04 -37.30 7.30
CA LEU A 615 -37.45 -35.98 7.81
C LEU A 615 -36.60 -34.84 7.22
N ARG A 616 -35.29 -35.07 7.05
CA ARG A 616 -34.37 -34.14 6.37
C ARG A 616 -34.71 -33.96 4.89
N ARG A 617 -35.12 -35.02 4.16
CA ARG A 617 -35.68 -34.90 2.80
C ARG A 617 -36.95 -34.05 2.76
N VAL A 618 -37.89 -34.27 3.68
CA VAL A 618 -39.14 -33.48 3.75
C VAL A 618 -38.87 -32.00 4.08
N LEU A 619 -37.82 -31.70 4.87
CA LEU A 619 -37.37 -30.33 5.11
C LEU A 619 -36.70 -29.72 3.87
N CYS A 620 -35.86 -30.49 3.16
CA CYS A 620 -35.24 -30.10 1.89
C CYS A 620 -36.31 -29.77 0.83
N ASP A 621 -37.23 -30.70 0.54
CA ASP A 621 -38.40 -30.50 -0.34
C ASP A 621 -39.14 -29.19 -0.01
N TYR A 622 -39.38 -28.96 1.28
CA TYR A 622 -40.11 -27.79 1.76
C TYR A 622 -39.33 -26.48 1.56
N ILE A 623 -38.03 -26.47 1.82
CA ILE A 623 -37.16 -25.31 1.56
C ILE A 623 -37.10 -25.06 0.05
N MET A 624 -36.83 -26.09 -0.75
CA MET A 624 -36.64 -26.01 -2.19
C MET A 624 -37.91 -25.59 -2.97
N ALA A 625 -39.10 -25.82 -2.42
CA ALA A 625 -40.37 -25.36 -3.00
C ALA A 625 -40.52 -23.83 -3.05
N ASP A 626 -39.83 -23.08 -2.19
CA ASP A 626 -39.63 -21.63 -2.29
C ASP A 626 -38.39 -21.23 -1.47
N PHE A 627 -37.22 -21.42 -2.09
CA PHE A 627 -35.94 -21.08 -1.47
C PHE A 627 -35.84 -19.57 -1.18
N SER A 628 -36.49 -18.73 -2.00
CA SER A 628 -36.40 -17.27 -1.90
C SER A 628 -37.01 -16.72 -0.60
N GLY A 629 -38.18 -17.23 -0.20
CA GLY A 629 -38.81 -16.92 1.08
C GLY A 629 -38.20 -17.70 2.25
N ARG A 630 -37.58 -18.87 2.00
CA ARG A 630 -37.16 -19.83 3.04
C ARG A 630 -35.66 -19.87 3.29
N ILE A 631 -34.87 -18.99 2.67
CA ILE A 631 -33.41 -18.89 2.89
C ILE A 631 -33.02 -18.83 4.37
N ARG A 632 -33.79 -18.14 5.23
CA ARG A 632 -33.53 -18.10 6.69
C ARG A 632 -33.65 -19.47 7.35
N LEU A 633 -34.64 -20.27 6.95
CA LEU A 633 -34.83 -21.64 7.43
C LEU A 633 -33.68 -22.54 6.96
N ALA A 634 -33.25 -22.39 5.70
CA ALA A 634 -32.10 -23.11 5.18
C ALA A 634 -30.81 -22.76 5.95
N THR A 635 -30.52 -21.48 6.16
CA THR A 635 -29.36 -21.02 6.95
C THR A 635 -29.44 -21.50 8.40
N ALA A 636 -30.61 -21.45 9.05
CA ALA A 636 -30.80 -21.93 10.41
C ALA A 636 -30.61 -23.46 10.53
N TRP A 637 -31.15 -24.22 9.57
CA TRP A 637 -30.97 -25.67 9.49
C TRP A 637 -29.50 -26.04 9.33
N MET A 638 -28.80 -25.47 8.35
CA MET A 638 -27.38 -25.73 8.10
C MET A 638 -26.49 -25.36 9.30
N ASN A 639 -26.75 -24.25 9.99
CA ASN A 639 -25.99 -23.88 11.19
C ASN A 639 -26.24 -24.84 12.37
N GLU A 640 -27.46 -25.38 12.52
CA GLU A 640 -27.78 -26.35 13.58
C GLU A 640 -27.27 -27.78 13.27
N GLU A 641 -27.28 -28.23 12.01
CA GLU A 641 -26.62 -29.50 11.62
C GLU A 641 -25.11 -29.41 11.84
N TRP A 642 -24.47 -28.31 11.40
CA TRP A 642 -23.04 -28.10 11.63
C TRP A 642 -22.71 -28.11 13.12
N TYR A 643 -23.48 -27.38 13.94
CA TYR A 643 -23.30 -27.37 15.39
C TYR A 643 -23.49 -28.77 16.00
N ASN A 644 -24.50 -29.52 15.54
CA ASN A 644 -24.76 -30.88 16.01
C ASN A 644 -23.60 -31.82 15.65
N ASP A 645 -23.13 -31.83 14.41
CA ASP A 645 -21.98 -32.63 13.98
C ASP A 645 -20.72 -32.26 14.77
N GLN A 646 -20.42 -30.98 15.03
CA GLN A 646 -19.27 -30.59 15.84
C GLN A 646 -19.36 -31.09 17.30
N VAL A 647 -20.55 -31.04 17.92
CA VAL A 647 -20.77 -31.57 19.27
C VAL A 647 -20.65 -33.10 19.28
N ARG A 648 -21.23 -33.77 18.29
CA ARG A 648 -21.17 -35.24 18.16
C ARG A 648 -19.74 -35.73 17.92
N ILE A 649 -19.01 -35.16 16.97
CA ILE A 649 -17.59 -35.48 16.69
C ILE A 649 -16.70 -35.26 17.94
N SER A 650 -17.05 -34.31 18.81
CA SER A 650 -16.33 -34.10 20.09
C SER A 650 -16.66 -35.12 21.19
N SER A 651 -17.67 -35.96 20.98
CA SER A 651 -18.17 -36.97 21.93
C SER A 651 -17.93 -38.41 21.44
N ASP A 652 -18.07 -38.62 20.13
CA ASP A 652 -17.85 -39.85 19.37
C ASP A 652 -17.08 -39.52 18.10
N ASN A 653 -15.90 -40.13 17.94
CA ASN A 653 -15.00 -39.87 16.81
C ASN A 653 -15.50 -40.45 15.48
N ASP A 654 -16.33 -41.50 15.53
CA ASP A 654 -16.75 -42.25 14.34
C ASP A 654 -18.13 -41.76 13.81
N TRP A 655 -18.63 -40.65 14.37
CA TRP A 655 -19.87 -39.99 13.97
C TRP A 655 -19.87 -39.60 12.48
N ARG A 656 -20.90 -40.06 11.74
CA ARG A 656 -21.15 -39.69 10.34
C ARG A 656 -21.53 -38.19 10.25
N PRO A 657 -20.72 -37.32 9.59
CA PRO A 657 -21.11 -35.93 9.36
C PRO A 657 -22.31 -35.85 8.42
N ASN A 658 -23.31 -35.07 8.80
CA ASN A 658 -24.57 -34.88 8.08
C ASN A 658 -24.56 -33.56 7.29
N TYR A 659 -23.88 -32.54 7.81
CA TYR A 659 -23.81 -31.19 7.25
C TYR A 659 -23.39 -31.20 5.78
N ASP A 660 -22.25 -31.82 5.45
CA ASP A 660 -21.71 -31.83 4.08
C ASP A 660 -22.66 -32.54 3.10
N VAL A 661 -23.28 -33.64 3.54
CA VAL A 661 -24.23 -34.44 2.74
C VAL A 661 -25.47 -33.61 2.40
N TRP A 662 -26.09 -32.98 3.39
CA TRP A 662 -27.31 -32.20 3.20
C TRP A 662 -27.06 -30.84 2.54
N LEU A 663 -25.91 -30.22 2.78
CA LEU A 663 -25.49 -29.01 2.06
C LEU A 663 -25.26 -29.31 0.58
N ASN A 664 -24.52 -30.38 0.23
CA ASN A 664 -24.32 -30.79 -1.16
C ASN A 664 -25.66 -31.11 -1.85
N GLN A 665 -26.60 -31.78 -1.18
CA GLN A 665 -27.94 -32.06 -1.72
C GLN A 665 -28.73 -30.76 -2.00
N VAL A 666 -28.79 -29.83 -1.03
CA VAL A 666 -29.49 -28.53 -1.19
C VAL A 666 -28.86 -27.71 -2.32
N VAL A 667 -27.52 -27.68 -2.39
CA VAL A 667 -26.78 -26.95 -3.42
C VAL A 667 -27.00 -27.55 -4.81
N ALA A 668 -27.00 -28.88 -4.95
CA ALA A 668 -27.26 -29.56 -6.23
C ALA A 668 -28.71 -29.36 -6.73
N GLU A 669 -29.71 -29.51 -5.86
CA GLU A 669 -31.11 -29.24 -6.23
C GLU A 669 -31.37 -27.77 -6.60
N TYR A 670 -30.63 -26.85 -5.98
CA TYR A 670 -30.72 -25.43 -6.28
C TYR A 670 -29.95 -25.03 -7.53
N GLN A 671 -28.83 -25.69 -7.86
CA GLN A 671 -28.12 -25.52 -9.14
C GLN A 671 -29.05 -25.74 -10.34
N LEU A 672 -29.95 -26.72 -10.26
CA LEU A 672 -30.96 -26.98 -11.30
C LEU A 672 -31.99 -25.84 -11.45
N ARG A 673 -32.10 -24.93 -10.47
CA ARG A 673 -33.08 -23.83 -10.41
C ARG A 673 -32.46 -22.42 -10.50
N LEU A 674 -31.13 -22.31 -10.53
CA LEU A 674 -30.40 -21.03 -10.64
C LEU A 674 -30.73 -20.25 -11.92
N ASP A 675 -31.34 -19.08 -11.76
CA ASP A 675 -31.47 -18.03 -12.79
C ASP A 675 -30.30 -17.03 -12.74
N ARG A 676 -30.00 -16.40 -13.89
CA ARG A 676 -28.81 -15.57 -14.21
C ARG A 676 -28.59 -14.35 -13.30
N LYS A 677 -29.55 -14.01 -12.44
CA LYS A 677 -29.52 -12.83 -11.55
C LYS A 677 -29.67 -13.19 -10.07
N ASP A 678 -29.74 -14.48 -9.72
CA ASP A 678 -30.08 -14.88 -8.37
C ASP A 678 -28.92 -14.65 -7.38
N ARG A 679 -29.05 -13.58 -6.60
CA ARG A 679 -28.10 -13.22 -5.54
C ARG A 679 -28.37 -13.94 -4.22
N MET A 680 -29.47 -14.70 -4.12
CA MET A 680 -29.79 -15.49 -2.93
C MET A 680 -28.82 -16.66 -2.76
N PHE A 681 -28.28 -17.23 -3.85
CA PHE A 681 -27.24 -18.26 -3.79
C PHE A 681 -25.98 -17.79 -3.07
N ALA A 682 -25.40 -16.69 -3.55
CA ALA A 682 -24.20 -16.09 -2.96
C ALA A 682 -24.46 -15.73 -1.49
N ARG A 683 -25.62 -15.16 -1.18
CA ARG A 683 -25.99 -14.82 0.20
C ARG A 683 -26.12 -16.05 1.11
N PHE A 684 -26.79 -17.11 0.65
CA PHE A 684 -26.94 -18.34 1.42
C PHE A 684 -25.57 -18.90 1.80
N LEU A 685 -24.68 -19.11 0.82
CA LEU A 685 -23.34 -19.61 1.06
C LEU A 685 -22.47 -18.67 1.91
N LEU A 686 -22.66 -17.35 1.80
CA LEU A 686 -21.99 -16.37 2.65
C LEU A 686 -22.45 -16.43 4.12
N ASP A 687 -23.68 -16.84 4.40
CA ASP A 687 -24.27 -16.89 5.75
C ASP A 687 -24.04 -18.27 6.45
N LEU A 688 -23.29 -19.20 5.82
CA LEU A 688 -22.91 -20.52 6.38
C LEU A 688 -21.67 -20.49 7.31
N PRO A 689 -21.48 -21.53 8.16
CA PRO A 689 -20.29 -21.68 9.02
C PRO A 689 -19.05 -22.19 8.26
N SER A 690 -19.21 -23.22 7.42
CA SER A 690 -18.17 -23.81 6.55
C SER A 690 -18.71 -24.10 5.14
N VAL A 691 -17.83 -24.23 4.16
CA VAL A 691 -18.19 -24.52 2.76
C VAL A 691 -17.30 -25.68 2.26
N PRO A 692 -17.86 -26.84 1.88
CA PRO A 692 -17.10 -27.99 1.41
C PRO A 692 -16.37 -27.76 0.08
N SER A 693 -15.34 -28.58 -0.17
CA SER A 693 -14.59 -28.61 -1.44
C SER A 693 -15.49 -28.79 -2.66
N ASP A 694 -16.58 -29.55 -2.53
CA ASP A 694 -17.49 -29.88 -3.63
C ASP A 694 -18.35 -28.67 -4.06
N VAL A 695 -18.64 -27.78 -3.11
CA VAL A 695 -19.29 -26.49 -3.41
C VAL A 695 -18.30 -25.55 -4.10
N PHE A 696 -17.00 -25.66 -3.80
CA PHE A 696 -15.95 -24.92 -4.48
C PHE A 696 -15.62 -25.44 -5.89
N THR A 697 -15.66 -26.75 -6.14
CA THR A 697 -15.56 -27.30 -7.50
C THR A 697 -16.76 -26.89 -8.34
N LEU A 698 -17.98 -27.00 -7.79
CA LEU A 698 -19.19 -26.47 -8.43
C LEU A 698 -19.08 -24.96 -8.74
N LEU A 699 -18.53 -24.15 -7.84
CA LEU A 699 -18.33 -22.72 -8.10
C LEU A 699 -17.28 -22.46 -9.20
N ARG A 700 -16.27 -23.32 -9.37
CA ARG A 700 -15.35 -23.29 -10.52
C ARG A 700 -16.11 -23.59 -11.81
N ASP A 701 -16.95 -24.63 -11.83
CA ASP A 701 -17.73 -25.03 -13.00
C ASP A 701 -18.76 -23.95 -13.40
N LEU A 702 -19.48 -23.36 -12.43
CA LEU A 702 -20.39 -22.23 -12.62
C LEU A 702 -19.70 -20.96 -13.16
N CYS A 703 -18.38 -20.83 -13.04
CA CYS A 703 -17.62 -19.76 -13.70
C CYS A 703 -17.36 -20.05 -15.19
N THR A 704 -17.44 -21.30 -15.64
CA THR A 704 -17.26 -21.70 -17.05
C THR A 704 -18.59 -21.75 -17.84
N GLU A 705 -19.73 -21.95 -17.18
CA GLU A 705 -21.05 -21.87 -17.82
C GLU A 705 -21.35 -20.43 -18.30
N PRO A 706 -21.43 -20.11 -19.61
CA PRO A 706 -21.52 -18.72 -20.08
C PRO A 706 -22.80 -17.99 -19.64
N ASP A 707 -23.86 -18.74 -19.35
CA ASP A 707 -25.14 -18.21 -18.86
C ASP A 707 -25.14 -17.92 -17.35
N ARG A 708 -24.22 -18.52 -16.57
CA ARG A 708 -24.16 -18.43 -15.10
C ARG A 708 -22.84 -17.86 -14.54
N MET A 709 -21.83 -17.72 -15.39
CA MET A 709 -20.50 -17.15 -15.13
C MET A 709 -20.50 -15.95 -14.18
N GLN A 710 -21.44 -15.01 -14.35
CA GLN A 710 -21.55 -13.82 -13.51
C GLN A 710 -21.85 -14.14 -12.03
N ILE A 711 -22.60 -15.21 -11.74
CA ILE A 711 -22.94 -15.63 -10.37
C ILE A 711 -21.73 -16.28 -9.71
N GLY A 712 -21.02 -17.18 -10.41
CA GLY A 712 -19.79 -17.82 -9.92
C GLY A 712 -18.74 -16.77 -9.52
N PHE A 713 -18.35 -15.90 -10.45
CA PHE A 713 -17.35 -14.86 -10.19
C PHE A 713 -17.79 -13.85 -9.11
N GLN A 714 -19.08 -13.49 -9.03
CA GLN A 714 -19.57 -12.61 -7.97
C GLN A 714 -19.57 -13.30 -6.59
N THR A 715 -19.87 -14.59 -6.53
CA THR A 715 -19.85 -15.38 -5.28
C THR A 715 -18.43 -15.56 -4.75
N LEU A 716 -17.50 -15.97 -5.62
CA LEU A 716 -16.07 -16.08 -5.26
C LEU A 716 -15.49 -14.73 -4.81
N ARG A 717 -15.84 -13.62 -5.49
CA ARG A 717 -15.45 -12.27 -5.04
C ARG A 717 -16.06 -11.90 -3.70
N ASP A 718 -17.34 -12.19 -3.47
CA ASP A 718 -18.00 -11.89 -2.20
C ASP A 718 -17.38 -12.74 -1.05
N PHE A 719 -16.94 -13.99 -1.27
CA PHE A 719 -16.15 -14.74 -0.29
C PHE A 719 -14.82 -14.03 0.04
N VAL A 720 -13.99 -13.71 -0.96
CA VAL A 720 -12.71 -13.01 -0.78
C VAL A 720 -12.89 -11.69 0.00
N THR A 721 -14.00 -10.99 -0.27
CA THR A 721 -14.38 -9.72 0.36
C THR A 721 -14.84 -9.91 1.81
N GLN A 722 -15.77 -10.83 2.06
CA GLN A 722 -16.59 -10.87 3.28
C GLN A 722 -16.23 -12.00 4.26
N ARG A 723 -15.58 -13.08 3.82
CA ARG A 723 -15.23 -14.25 4.64
C ARG A 723 -13.71 -14.49 4.67
N PRO A 724 -12.99 -14.02 5.70
CA PRO A 724 -11.54 -14.16 5.79
C PRO A 724 -11.00 -15.59 5.76
N THR A 725 -11.76 -16.55 6.32
CA THR A 725 -11.40 -17.98 6.36
C THR A 725 -11.38 -18.61 4.96
N LEU A 726 -12.42 -18.37 4.17
CA LEU A 726 -12.58 -18.91 2.81
C LEU A 726 -11.79 -18.15 1.74
N ARG A 727 -11.03 -17.11 2.12
CA ARG A 727 -10.34 -16.22 1.18
C ARG A 727 -9.25 -16.93 0.38
N GLY A 728 -8.54 -17.90 0.98
CA GLY A 728 -7.46 -18.63 0.32
C GLY A 728 -8.00 -19.42 -0.87
N GLU A 729 -8.84 -20.42 -0.59
CA GLU A 729 -9.47 -21.29 -1.60
C GLU A 729 -10.22 -20.50 -2.69
N ALA A 730 -11.04 -19.51 -2.31
CA ALA A 730 -11.75 -18.68 -3.26
C ALA A 730 -10.81 -17.82 -4.14
N MET A 731 -9.64 -17.41 -3.63
CA MET A 731 -8.63 -16.72 -4.43
C MET A 731 -7.87 -17.68 -5.36
N THR A 732 -7.50 -18.88 -4.88
CA THR A 732 -6.83 -19.90 -5.71
C THR A 732 -7.66 -20.24 -6.95
N ILE A 733 -8.97 -20.47 -6.78
CA ILE A 733 -9.89 -20.76 -7.90
C ILE A 733 -9.98 -19.56 -8.86
N LEU A 734 -10.07 -18.33 -8.33
CA LEU A 734 -10.07 -17.12 -9.17
C LEU A 734 -8.76 -16.95 -9.96
N LEU A 735 -7.61 -17.31 -9.37
CA LEU A 735 -6.29 -17.25 -10.00
C LEU A 735 -6.10 -18.35 -11.05
N GLU A 736 -6.48 -19.59 -10.78
CA GLU A 736 -6.53 -20.67 -11.79
C GLU A 736 -7.36 -20.26 -13.01
N LEU A 737 -8.54 -19.68 -12.81
CA LEU A 737 -9.40 -19.23 -13.91
C LEU A 737 -8.76 -18.10 -14.75
N THR A 738 -7.72 -17.41 -14.25
CA THR A 738 -6.94 -16.45 -15.08
C THR A 738 -6.01 -17.11 -16.10
N THR A 739 -5.76 -18.43 -16.03
CA THR A 739 -4.98 -19.16 -17.03
C THR A 739 -5.85 -19.98 -17.99
N HIS A 740 -7.19 -19.93 -17.83
CA HIS A 740 -8.16 -20.70 -18.62
C HIS A 740 -8.01 -20.51 -20.14
N LEU A 741 -8.25 -21.58 -20.90
CA LEU A 741 -8.12 -21.59 -22.37
C LEU A 741 -9.06 -20.58 -23.05
N GLU A 742 -10.33 -20.57 -22.65
CA GLU A 742 -11.33 -19.68 -23.22
C GLU A 742 -11.16 -18.22 -22.73
N LYS A 743 -11.02 -17.30 -23.68
CA LYS A 743 -10.80 -15.87 -23.43
C LYS A 743 -11.94 -15.17 -22.68
N VAL A 744 -13.19 -15.62 -22.82
CA VAL A 744 -14.34 -15.00 -22.14
C VAL A 744 -14.23 -15.20 -20.63
N THR A 745 -14.19 -16.46 -20.22
CA THR A 745 -13.97 -16.90 -18.83
C THR A 745 -12.67 -16.33 -18.24
N ARG A 746 -11.56 -16.38 -18.98
CA ARG A 746 -10.27 -15.82 -18.56
C ARG A 746 -10.34 -14.30 -18.29
N ASN A 747 -10.98 -13.54 -19.18
CA ASN A 747 -11.12 -12.09 -19.01
C ASN A 747 -12.05 -11.74 -17.84
N ALA A 748 -13.10 -12.53 -17.59
CA ALA A 748 -13.96 -12.36 -16.41
C ALA A 748 -13.21 -12.61 -15.10
N ALA A 749 -12.36 -13.65 -15.05
CA ALA A 749 -11.47 -13.93 -13.92
C ALA A 749 -10.47 -12.78 -13.70
N ILE A 750 -9.72 -12.39 -14.73
CA ILE A 750 -8.72 -11.31 -14.66
C ILE A 750 -9.35 -9.98 -14.22
N LEU A 751 -10.53 -9.62 -14.73
CA LEU A 751 -11.24 -8.40 -14.30
C LEU A 751 -11.73 -8.48 -12.85
N THR A 752 -12.02 -9.68 -12.34
CA THR A 752 -12.43 -9.91 -10.95
C THR A 752 -11.23 -9.83 -10.01
N VAL A 753 -10.13 -10.53 -10.30
CA VAL A 753 -8.86 -10.48 -9.56
C VAL A 753 -8.30 -9.05 -9.54
N LYS A 754 -8.26 -8.37 -10.69
CA LYS A 754 -7.87 -6.95 -10.79
C LYS A 754 -8.77 -6.03 -9.98
N ARG A 755 -10.05 -6.37 -9.75
CA ARG A 755 -10.93 -5.57 -8.89
C ARG A 755 -10.58 -5.77 -7.42
N CYS A 756 -10.37 -7.01 -6.97
CA CYS A 756 -9.95 -7.33 -5.61
C CYS A 756 -8.64 -6.63 -5.20
N MET A 757 -7.70 -6.46 -6.14
CA MET A 757 -6.43 -5.77 -5.84
C MET A 757 -6.62 -4.35 -5.32
N GLY A 758 -6.02 -4.01 -4.18
CA GLY A 758 -6.16 -2.71 -3.52
C GLY A 758 -7.52 -2.44 -2.85
N GLU A 759 -8.50 -3.36 -2.94
CA GLU A 759 -9.63 -3.39 -1.99
C GLU A 759 -9.19 -4.08 -0.68
N PHE A 760 -8.27 -5.06 -0.74
CA PHE A 760 -7.83 -5.86 0.42
C PHE A 760 -6.34 -6.22 0.40
N GLN A 761 -5.51 -5.51 1.20
CA GLN A 761 -4.04 -5.66 1.24
C GLN A 761 -3.52 -7.10 1.47
N ILE A 762 -4.28 -7.96 2.16
CA ILE A 762 -3.91 -9.35 2.42
C ILE A 762 -4.06 -10.23 1.15
N ALA A 763 -4.96 -9.86 0.24
CA ALA A 763 -5.14 -10.57 -1.03
C ALA A 763 -4.05 -10.20 -2.06
N ASP A 764 -3.51 -8.98 -1.98
CA ASP A 764 -2.52 -8.46 -2.94
C ASP A 764 -1.23 -9.30 -2.98
N GLY A 765 -0.84 -9.95 -1.87
CA GLY A 765 0.30 -10.87 -1.80
C GLY A 765 0.11 -12.10 -2.69
N MET A 766 -0.91 -12.93 -2.41
CA MET A 766 -1.21 -14.15 -3.20
C MET A 766 -1.36 -13.85 -4.70
N ILE A 767 -1.97 -12.71 -5.05
CA ILE A 767 -2.12 -12.28 -6.45
C ILE A 767 -0.76 -11.93 -7.08
N ARG A 768 0.13 -11.25 -6.35
CA ARG A 768 1.49 -10.94 -6.79
C ARG A 768 2.32 -12.19 -6.96
N ASP A 769 2.36 -13.06 -5.95
CA ASP A 769 3.19 -14.27 -5.95
C ASP A 769 2.81 -15.19 -7.12
N PHE A 770 1.51 -15.43 -7.33
CA PHE A 770 1.01 -16.21 -8.46
C PHE A 770 1.37 -15.58 -9.82
N ALA A 771 1.22 -14.26 -9.98
CA ALA A 771 1.55 -13.57 -11.22
C ALA A 771 3.06 -13.59 -11.53
N LEU A 772 3.93 -13.52 -10.51
CA LEU A 772 5.37 -13.66 -10.66
C LEU A 772 5.79 -15.11 -10.93
N GLN A 773 5.14 -16.09 -10.29
CA GLN A 773 5.34 -17.50 -10.60
C GLN A 773 4.95 -17.82 -12.05
N LEU A 774 3.83 -17.30 -12.58
CA LEU A 774 3.50 -17.42 -14.01
C LEU A 774 4.55 -16.81 -14.94
N LEU A 775 5.12 -15.66 -14.57
CA LEU A 775 6.21 -15.02 -15.32
C LEU A 775 7.47 -15.91 -15.36
N ARG A 776 7.81 -16.55 -14.23
CA ARG A 776 8.97 -17.47 -14.14
C ARG A 776 8.85 -18.68 -15.05
N ARG A 777 7.63 -19.15 -15.36
CA ARG A 777 7.40 -20.27 -16.28
C ARG A 777 7.71 -19.95 -17.75
N LEU A 778 7.97 -18.68 -18.08
CA LEU A 778 8.41 -18.23 -19.41
C LEU A 778 9.93 -18.03 -19.52
N GLN A 779 10.67 -18.02 -18.40
CA GLN A 779 12.13 -17.96 -18.41
C GLN A 779 12.70 -19.30 -18.89
N THR A 780 13.81 -19.25 -19.63
CA THR A 780 14.56 -20.46 -20.02
C THR A 780 15.26 -21.06 -18.79
N PRO A 781 15.16 -22.38 -18.56
CA PRO A 781 15.88 -23.00 -17.44
C PRO A 781 17.40 -22.82 -17.61
N ARG A 782 18.06 -22.19 -16.64
CA ARG A 782 19.53 -22.13 -16.63
C ARG A 782 20.10 -23.55 -16.69
N PRO A 783 21.03 -23.84 -17.62
CA PRO A 783 21.74 -25.11 -17.59
C PRO A 783 22.58 -25.18 -16.31
N VAL A 784 22.31 -26.15 -15.45
CA VAL A 784 23.16 -26.43 -14.30
C VAL A 784 24.44 -27.08 -14.83
N ASP A 785 25.57 -26.39 -14.70
CA ASP A 785 26.88 -26.87 -15.15
C ASP A 785 27.30 -28.15 -14.40
N LYS A 786 27.00 -29.30 -15.01
CA LYS A 786 27.44 -30.60 -14.52
C LYS A 786 28.90 -30.84 -14.89
N SER A 787 29.81 -30.26 -14.12
CA SER A 787 31.21 -30.71 -14.08
C SER A 787 31.27 -32.20 -13.71
N PRO A 788 31.81 -33.09 -14.56
CA PRO A 788 31.78 -34.53 -14.29
C PRO A 788 32.91 -34.92 -13.33
N GLY A 789 32.61 -34.97 -12.02
CA GLY A 789 33.57 -35.39 -10.99
C GLY A 789 32.91 -35.81 -9.68
N ASP A 790 33.38 -36.94 -9.15
CA ASP A 790 33.34 -37.42 -7.77
C ASP A 790 32.03 -37.38 -6.96
N SER A 791 31.37 -38.55 -6.90
CA SER A 791 30.38 -38.88 -5.87
C SER A 791 31.06 -39.47 -4.62
N ALA A 792 31.15 -38.70 -3.52
CA ALA A 792 31.36 -39.23 -2.18
C ALA A 792 30.85 -38.26 -1.10
N ALA A 793 30.29 -38.80 -0.01
CA ALA A 793 29.72 -38.03 1.09
C ALA A 793 30.78 -37.48 2.07
N ILE A 794 30.45 -36.37 2.76
CA ILE A 794 30.49 -36.21 4.24
C ILE A 794 29.90 -34.84 4.63
N ALA A 795 29.52 -34.68 5.90
CA ALA A 795 28.73 -33.57 6.41
C ALA A 795 29.47 -32.22 6.58
N GLY A 796 28.76 -31.13 6.26
CA GLY A 796 28.62 -29.93 7.09
C GLY A 796 29.82 -28.98 7.26
N THR A 797 29.74 -27.81 6.63
CA THR A 797 30.19 -26.52 7.21
C THR A 797 29.56 -25.35 6.43
N ASP A 798 29.51 -24.16 7.04
CA ASP A 798 28.78 -23.01 6.52
C ASP A 798 29.42 -22.32 5.31
N SER A 799 28.58 -21.71 4.48
CA SER A 799 28.88 -20.52 3.67
C SER A 799 27.58 -19.76 3.39
N MET A 800 27.62 -18.43 3.45
CA MET A 800 26.46 -17.54 3.21
C MET A 800 26.33 -17.15 1.73
N GLU A 801 25.29 -16.36 1.40
CA GLU A 801 25.18 -15.52 0.19
C GLU A 801 25.00 -16.31 -1.14
N ASP A 802 23.77 -16.69 -1.52
CA ASP A 802 22.80 -15.79 -2.20
C ASP A 802 21.32 -16.29 -2.07
N GLY A 803 20.35 -15.43 -2.39
CA GLY A 803 18.92 -15.60 -2.11
C GLY A 803 18.09 -16.41 -3.12
N GLN A 804 18.51 -17.63 -3.49
CA GLN A 804 17.77 -18.47 -4.45
C GLN A 804 17.07 -19.68 -3.81
N LEU A 805 15.75 -19.79 -4.05
CA LEU A 805 14.91 -20.91 -3.61
C LEU A 805 15.11 -22.14 -4.52
N PRO A 806 14.93 -23.38 -4.00
CA PRO A 806 15.02 -24.60 -4.81
C PRO A 806 13.99 -24.65 -5.95
N PRO A 807 14.31 -25.28 -7.10
CA PRO A 807 13.52 -25.22 -8.33
C PRO A 807 12.32 -26.21 -8.39
N GLU A 808 11.72 -26.57 -7.25
CA GLU A 808 10.66 -27.60 -7.19
C GLU A 808 9.23 -27.04 -6.99
N ASP A 809 9.05 -25.82 -6.49
CA ASP A 809 7.73 -25.16 -6.37
C ASP A 809 7.28 -24.48 -7.68
N LEU A 810 7.08 -25.26 -8.74
CA LEU A 810 6.44 -24.79 -9.98
C LEU A 810 4.91 -24.83 -9.86
N LEU A 811 4.24 -23.71 -10.15
CA LEU A 811 2.77 -23.63 -10.17
C LEU A 811 2.14 -24.64 -11.14
N GLN A 812 1.57 -25.71 -10.60
CA GLN A 812 0.65 -26.58 -11.31
C GLN A 812 -0.75 -25.93 -11.31
N THR A 813 -1.22 -25.51 -12.49
CA THR A 813 -2.59 -25.04 -12.71
C THR A 813 -3.24 -25.92 -13.77
N PRO A 814 -4.52 -26.33 -13.63
CA PRO A 814 -5.14 -27.34 -14.50
C PRO A 814 -5.26 -26.93 -15.98
N TYR A 815 -5.01 -25.67 -16.34
CA TYR A 815 -5.17 -25.13 -17.70
C TYR A 815 -3.85 -24.85 -18.44
N LEU A 816 -2.69 -25.16 -17.85
CA LEU A 816 -1.36 -24.93 -18.45
C LEU A 816 -0.50 -26.20 -18.43
N PRO A 817 0.17 -26.58 -19.53
CA PRO A 817 1.11 -27.71 -19.56
C PRO A 817 2.29 -27.45 -18.62
N GLU A 818 2.89 -28.48 -18.03
CA GLU A 818 3.92 -28.33 -16.99
C GLU A 818 5.20 -27.63 -17.49
N ARG A 819 5.53 -27.81 -18.77
CA ARG A 819 6.62 -27.10 -19.47
C ARG A 819 6.09 -26.47 -20.76
N LEU A 820 6.68 -25.34 -21.13
CA LEU A 820 6.40 -24.65 -22.40
C LEU A 820 7.10 -25.39 -23.55
N GLU A 821 6.37 -25.69 -24.62
CA GLU A 821 6.97 -26.21 -25.86
C GLU A 821 7.56 -25.04 -26.66
N LEU A 822 8.80 -25.19 -27.17
CA LEU A 822 9.46 -24.19 -28.00
C LEU A 822 9.54 -24.66 -29.46
N PRO A 823 9.26 -23.80 -30.46
CA PRO A 823 8.89 -22.37 -30.35
C PRO A 823 7.51 -22.15 -29.72
N ALA A 824 7.40 -21.16 -28.84
CA ALA A 824 6.23 -20.95 -28.00
C ALA A 824 5.00 -20.50 -28.82
N GLN A 825 3.87 -21.19 -28.63
CA GLN A 825 2.62 -20.74 -29.24
C GLN A 825 2.14 -19.44 -28.57
N LYS A 826 1.88 -18.40 -29.37
CA LYS A 826 1.37 -17.10 -28.89
C LYS A 826 0.11 -17.23 -28.02
N SER A 827 -0.76 -18.21 -28.27
CA SER A 827 -1.90 -18.56 -27.43
C SER A 827 -1.51 -18.88 -25.98
N GLN A 828 -0.49 -19.70 -25.79
CA GLN A 828 0.05 -20.09 -24.48
C GLN A 828 0.75 -18.91 -23.80
N VAL A 829 1.53 -18.12 -24.53
CA VAL A 829 2.18 -16.90 -23.99
C VAL A 829 1.13 -15.89 -23.49
N VAL A 830 0.01 -15.71 -24.21
CA VAL A 830 -1.12 -14.89 -23.73
C VAL A 830 -1.65 -15.38 -22.38
N GLN A 831 -1.86 -16.69 -22.18
CA GLN A 831 -2.39 -17.22 -20.90
C GLN A 831 -1.47 -16.91 -19.70
N HIS A 832 -0.15 -16.86 -19.89
CA HIS A 832 0.80 -16.55 -18.82
C HIS A 832 0.89 -15.04 -18.50
N VAL A 833 0.72 -14.16 -19.50
CA VAL A 833 1.02 -12.72 -19.37
C VAL A 833 -0.23 -11.81 -19.33
N GLU A 834 -1.40 -12.26 -19.81
CA GLU A 834 -2.62 -11.42 -19.87
C GLU A 834 -3.10 -10.97 -18.48
N LEU A 835 -2.92 -11.80 -17.42
CA LEU A 835 -3.09 -11.37 -16.03
C LEU A 835 -2.08 -10.27 -15.67
N LEU A 836 -0.79 -10.55 -15.79
CA LEU A 836 0.30 -9.67 -15.36
C LEU A 836 0.23 -8.28 -16.01
N PHE A 837 -0.11 -8.19 -17.30
CA PHE A 837 -0.37 -6.92 -17.96
C PHE A 837 -1.62 -6.20 -17.44
N ALA A 838 -2.71 -6.94 -17.17
CA ALA A 838 -3.90 -6.35 -16.58
C ALA A 838 -3.63 -5.78 -15.18
N LEU A 839 -2.80 -6.44 -14.37
CA LEU A 839 -2.36 -5.97 -13.05
C LEU A 839 -1.38 -4.80 -13.13
N SER A 840 -0.47 -4.79 -14.10
CA SER A 840 0.53 -3.71 -14.32
C SER A 840 -0.10 -2.33 -14.49
N SER A 841 -1.33 -2.26 -15.01
CA SER A 841 -2.12 -1.01 -15.12
C SER A 841 -2.78 -0.53 -13.80
N LYS A 842 -2.59 -1.27 -12.70
CA LYS A 842 -2.97 -0.89 -11.31
C LYS A 842 -1.74 -0.77 -10.41
N ALA A 843 -0.81 -1.71 -10.52
CA ALA A 843 0.43 -1.77 -9.73
C ALA A 843 1.63 -1.80 -10.71
N PRO A 844 2.26 -0.65 -11.00
CA PRO A 844 3.24 -0.55 -12.09
C PRO A 844 4.59 -1.21 -11.77
N ASP A 845 4.82 -1.67 -10.55
CA ASP A 845 6.04 -2.41 -10.18
C ASP A 845 6.17 -3.75 -10.89
N PHE A 846 5.06 -4.35 -11.34
CA PHE A 846 5.11 -5.55 -12.21
C PHE A 846 5.87 -5.30 -13.52
N LEU A 847 6.03 -4.05 -13.95
CA LEU A 847 6.85 -3.71 -15.12
C LEU A 847 8.34 -3.97 -14.85
N ASP A 848 8.84 -3.78 -13.62
CA ASP A 848 10.25 -4.03 -13.29
C ASP A 848 10.59 -5.52 -13.47
N GLU A 849 9.69 -6.36 -12.96
CA GLU A 849 9.76 -7.83 -13.02
C GLU A 849 9.66 -8.34 -14.46
N ILE A 850 8.76 -7.77 -15.28
CA ILE A 850 8.67 -8.07 -16.72
C ILE A 850 9.99 -7.75 -17.42
N PHE A 851 10.56 -6.57 -17.17
CA PHE A 851 11.83 -6.15 -17.79
C PHE A 851 13.00 -7.03 -17.33
N ALA A 852 13.05 -7.43 -16.07
CA ALA A 852 14.05 -8.35 -15.53
C ALA A 852 13.98 -9.73 -16.18
N ALA A 853 12.79 -10.35 -16.18
CA ALA A 853 12.59 -11.69 -16.73
C ALA A 853 12.78 -11.76 -18.26
N TYR A 854 12.46 -10.67 -18.99
CA TYR A 854 12.49 -10.65 -20.47
C TYR A 854 13.83 -11.09 -21.08
N GLY A 855 14.95 -10.70 -20.46
CA GLY A 855 16.29 -11.04 -20.91
C GLY A 855 16.64 -12.54 -20.80
N GLU A 856 15.86 -13.31 -20.03
CA GLU A 856 16.05 -14.75 -19.81
C GLU A 856 15.02 -15.62 -20.56
N MET A 857 14.14 -15.02 -21.36
CA MET A 857 13.13 -15.72 -22.16
C MET A 857 13.63 -16.10 -23.56
N ASP A 858 13.01 -17.13 -24.16
CA ASP A 858 13.25 -17.50 -25.56
C ASP A 858 12.77 -16.41 -26.54
N VAL A 859 13.40 -16.33 -27.73
CA VAL A 859 13.11 -15.34 -28.77
C VAL A 859 11.64 -15.37 -29.21
N SER A 860 11.02 -16.56 -29.32
CA SER A 860 9.60 -16.68 -29.70
C SER A 860 8.64 -16.11 -28.64
N VAL A 861 9.03 -16.19 -27.36
CA VAL A 861 8.30 -15.59 -26.24
C VAL A 861 8.54 -14.07 -26.22
N GLN A 862 9.78 -13.63 -26.45
CA GLN A 862 10.17 -12.22 -26.53
C GLN A 862 9.42 -11.45 -27.63
N GLU A 863 9.22 -12.05 -28.80
CA GLU A 863 8.42 -11.48 -29.91
C GLU A 863 6.94 -11.38 -29.54
N ALA A 864 6.35 -12.46 -29.01
CA ALA A 864 4.95 -12.47 -28.57
C ALA A 864 4.68 -11.38 -27.50
N ILE A 865 5.62 -11.17 -26.57
CA ILE A 865 5.53 -10.12 -25.55
C ILE A 865 5.61 -8.71 -26.18
N GLN A 866 6.50 -8.47 -27.15
CA GLN A 866 6.59 -7.17 -27.85
C GLN A 866 5.31 -6.77 -28.58
N GLU A 867 4.57 -7.74 -29.12
CA GLU A 867 3.24 -7.49 -29.69
C GLU A 867 2.21 -7.19 -28.60
N LEU A 868 2.08 -8.08 -27.61
CA LEU A 868 1.01 -8.03 -26.61
C LEU A 868 1.12 -6.82 -25.66
N ILE A 869 2.33 -6.42 -25.29
CA ILE A 869 2.57 -5.25 -24.41
C ILE A 869 2.07 -3.93 -25.03
N THR A 870 1.89 -3.88 -26.36
CA THR A 870 1.43 -2.68 -27.10
C THR A 870 0.16 -2.08 -26.50
N ALA A 871 -0.80 -2.90 -26.08
CA ALA A 871 -2.05 -2.43 -25.49
C ALA A 871 -1.84 -1.79 -24.09
N LEU A 872 -0.98 -2.39 -23.26
CA LEU A 872 -0.64 -1.88 -21.94
C LEU A 872 0.08 -0.52 -22.03
N ILE A 873 1.09 -0.41 -22.88
CA ILE A 873 1.89 0.83 -23.05
C ILE A 873 1.01 1.99 -23.56
N ARG A 874 0.11 1.73 -24.52
CA ARG A 874 -0.86 2.75 -24.97
C ARG A 874 -1.88 3.14 -23.88
N SER A 875 -2.16 2.28 -22.91
CA SER A 875 -3.03 2.60 -21.77
C SER A 875 -2.35 3.38 -20.63
N LEU A 876 -1.03 3.20 -20.45
CA LEU A 876 -0.21 3.94 -19.47
C LEU A 876 0.20 5.33 -20.00
N GLY A 877 0.53 5.42 -21.29
CA GLY A 877 0.91 6.66 -21.96
C GLY A 877 2.35 7.14 -21.69
N PRO A 878 2.85 8.11 -22.49
CA PRO A 878 4.25 8.54 -22.48
C PRO A 878 4.66 9.43 -21.29
N GLY A 879 3.73 9.77 -20.40
CA GLY A 879 3.98 10.55 -19.19
C GLY A 879 4.15 9.70 -17.92
N HIS A 880 4.09 8.37 -18.02
CA HIS A 880 4.02 7.50 -16.85
C HIS A 880 5.40 7.35 -16.16
N GLY A 881 5.57 7.95 -14.98
CA GLY A 881 6.87 8.12 -14.31
C GLY A 881 7.67 6.83 -14.08
N LYS A 882 7.03 5.73 -13.65
CA LYS A 882 7.70 4.42 -13.49
C LYS A 882 8.22 3.88 -14.82
N LEU A 883 7.46 4.08 -15.91
CA LEU A 883 7.83 3.57 -17.23
C LEU A 883 8.96 4.40 -17.86
N LEU A 884 8.99 5.72 -17.64
CA LEU A 884 10.15 6.55 -17.94
C LEU A 884 11.38 6.13 -17.11
N THR A 885 11.20 5.81 -15.83
CA THR A 885 12.30 5.30 -14.98
C THR A 885 12.88 4.01 -15.53
N LEU A 886 12.05 3.02 -15.88
CA LEU A 886 12.48 1.78 -16.53
C LEU A 886 13.16 2.02 -17.87
N MET A 887 12.67 2.94 -18.70
CA MET A 887 13.37 3.30 -19.93
C MET A 887 14.77 3.86 -19.66
N ARG A 888 15.06 4.47 -18.50
CA ARG A 888 16.42 4.86 -18.11
C ARG A 888 17.27 3.69 -17.58
N THR A 889 16.68 2.78 -16.82
CA THR A 889 17.44 1.78 -16.03
C THR A 889 17.20 0.32 -16.43
N PHE A 890 16.74 0.04 -17.65
CA PHE A 890 16.42 -1.32 -18.09
C PHE A 890 17.63 -2.28 -18.03
N PRO A 891 17.41 -3.56 -17.68
CA PRO A 891 18.48 -4.56 -17.62
C PRO A 891 19.02 -4.92 -19.01
N PRO A 892 20.25 -5.44 -19.12
CA PRO A 892 20.77 -5.98 -20.38
C PRO A 892 19.83 -7.06 -20.93
N GLY A 893 19.67 -7.12 -22.26
CA GLY A 893 18.72 -8.02 -22.93
C GLY A 893 17.31 -7.44 -23.13
N ALA A 894 16.88 -6.45 -22.33
CA ALA A 894 15.58 -5.78 -22.50
C ALA A 894 15.56 -4.68 -23.60
N GLU A 895 16.63 -4.58 -24.41
CA GLU A 895 16.82 -3.52 -25.41
C GLU A 895 15.75 -3.55 -26.53
N THR A 896 15.39 -4.73 -27.03
CA THR A 896 14.36 -4.87 -28.06
C THR A 896 12.98 -4.47 -27.55
N LEU A 897 12.67 -4.77 -26.28
CA LEU A 897 11.45 -4.32 -25.60
C LEU A 897 11.45 -2.80 -25.37
N ALA A 898 12.58 -2.22 -24.94
CA ALA A 898 12.70 -0.77 -24.75
C ALA A 898 12.55 0.00 -26.08
N LEU A 899 13.13 -0.51 -27.17
CA LEU A 899 12.96 0.02 -28.53
C LEU A 899 11.50 -0.10 -29.01
N ARG A 900 10.84 -1.22 -28.74
CA ARG A 900 9.40 -1.41 -29.05
C ARG A 900 8.54 -0.37 -28.32
N ILE A 901 8.81 -0.12 -27.04
CA ILE A 901 8.11 0.87 -26.20
C ILE A 901 8.34 2.30 -26.72
N LEU A 902 9.59 2.63 -27.08
CA LEU A 902 9.93 3.92 -27.68
C LEU A 902 9.12 4.19 -28.96
N ASN A 903 9.07 3.22 -29.87
CA ASN A 903 8.29 3.34 -31.11
C ASN A 903 6.79 3.56 -30.83
N ILE A 904 6.21 2.84 -29.86
CA ILE A 904 4.79 2.98 -29.47
C ILE A 904 4.47 4.40 -28.97
N PHE A 905 5.42 5.08 -28.30
CA PHE A 905 5.25 6.47 -27.88
C PHE A 905 5.32 7.48 -29.04
N THR A 906 6.02 7.16 -30.12
CA THR A 906 6.21 8.06 -31.28
C THR A 906 5.24 7.79 -32.44
N ASP A 907 4.56 6.64 -32.47
CA ASP A 907 3.57 6.23 -33.50
C ASP A 907 2.43 7.23 -33.78
N GLN A 908 2.14 8.15 -32.84
CA GLN A 908 0.88 8.91 -32.81
C GLN A 908 1.06 10.42 -32.54
N GLY A 909 2.28 10.92 -32.43
CA GLY A 909 2.51 12.33 -32.11
C GLY A 909 3.97 12.72 -31.96
N ARG A 910 4.21 13.99 -31.64
CA ARG A 910 5.56 14.50 -31.37
C ARG A 910 6.14 13.85 -30.09
N PRO A 911 7.41 13.41 -30.11
CA PRO A 911 8.16 13.05 -28.90
C PRO A 911 7.99 14.08 -27.76
N ASN A 912 7.74 13.61 -26.54
CA ASN A 912 7.79 14.49 -25.36
C ASN A 912 9.24 14.91 -25.10
N SER A 913 9.49 16.20 -24.87
CA SER A 913 10.79 16.76 -24.46
C SER A 913 11.53 15.94 -23.38
N GLN A 914 10.81 15.39 -22.39
CA GLN A 914 11.40 14.53 -21.36
C GLN A 914 11.94 13.21 -21.91
N LEU A 915 11.28 12.63 -22.91
CA LEU A 915 11.71 11.41 -23.61
C LEU A 915 12.96 11.68 -24.46
N VAL A 916 13.03 12.85 -25.11
CA VAL A 916 14.22 13.30 -25.86
C VAL A 916 15.44 13.42 -24.94
N VAL A 917 15.29 14.09 -23.80
CA VAL A 917 16.36 14.23 -22.79
C VAL A 917 16.78 12.86 -22.23
N LEU A 918 15.83 11.98 -21.96
CA LEU A 918 16.08 10.63 -21.44
C LEU A 918 16.86 9.75 -22.42
N VAL A 919 16.47 9.73 -23.70
CA VAL A 919 17.20 8.97 -24.74
C VAL A 919 18.57 9.59 -25.03
N ARG A 920 18.73 10.92 -24.95
CA ARG A 920 20.05 11.55 -25.05
C ARG A 920 20.97 11.15 -23.89
N GLY A 921 20.43 10.99 -22.67
CA GLY A 921 21.16 10.47 -21.52
C GLY A 921 21.60 9.02 -21.74
N LEU A 922 20.66 8.14 -22.08
CA LEU A 922 20.91 6.72 -22.34
C LEU A 922 22.01 6.47 -23.39
N ILE A 923 22.03 7.22 -24.48
CA ILE A 923 23.00 7.05 -25.58
C ILE A 923 24.37 7.65 -25.23
N ALA A 924 24.46 8.49 -24.20
CA ALA A 924 25.72 8.94 -23.61
C ALA A 924 26.23 8.00 -22.49
N GLU A 925 25.33 7.33 -21.78
CA GLU A 925 25.62 6.41 -20.67
C GLU A 925 25.86 4.96 -21.16
N ARG A 926 25.28 4.53 -22.30
CA ARG A 926 25.31 3.14 -22.82
C ARG A 926 25.44 3.11 -24.35
N ASP A 927 26.17 2.12 -24.89
CA ASP A 927 26.45 2.00 -26.33
C ASP A 927 25.29 1.33 -27.12
N LEU A 928 24.11 1.95 -27.08
CA LEU A 928 22.87 1.40 -27.66
C LEU A 928 22.83 1.49 -29.20
N ASP A 929 22.07 0.60 -29.85
CA ASP A 929 21.81 0.67 -31.29
C ASP A 929 21.32 2.08 -31.69
N ALA A 930 21.90 2.65 -32.75
CA ALA A 930 21.44 3.94 -33.27
C ALA A 930 20.01 3.91 -33.81
N ARG A 931 19.35 2.73 -33.88
CA ARG A 931 17.90 2.64 -34.02
C ARG A 931 17.11 3.43 -32.96
N PHE A 932 17.63 3.57 -31.73
CA PHE A 932 16.99 4.37 -30.69
C PHE A 932 16.94 5.88 -30.99
N LEU A 933 17.75 6.39 -31.94
CA LEU A 933 17.73 7.80 -32.34
C LEU A 933 16.63 8.13 -33.35
N ILE A 934 16.26 7.15 -34.19
CA ILE A 934 15.35 7.32 -35.34
C ILE A 934 14.03 8.01 -34.95
N PRO A 935 13.34 7.63 -33.85
CA PRO A 935 12.03 8.20 -33.55
C PRO A 935 12.09 9.60 -32.92
N ILE A 936 13.28 10.08 -32.57
CA ILE A 936 13.50 11.30 -31.76
C ILE A 936 14.26 12.39 -32.53
N ILE A 937 15.10 12.04 -33.50
CA ILE A 937 16.02 12.96 -34.18
C ILE A 937 15.37 14.19 -34.85
N ALA A 938 14.07 14.13 -35.14
CA ALA A 938 13.31 15.26 -35.72
C ALA A 938 12.92 16.37 -34.71
N GLU A 939 12.98 16.12 -33.40
CA GLU A 939 12.75 17.12 -32.34
C GLU A 939 14.01 17.35 -31.48
N MET A 940 15.21 17.04 -32.02
CA MET A 940 16.51 17.32 -31.40
C MET A 940 17.09 18.66 -31.87
N ASP A 941 17.90 19.31 -31.03
CA ASP A 941 18.61 20.54 -31.41
C ASP A 941 19.62 20.28 -32.55
N LYS A 942 19.73 21.20 -33.50
CA LYS A 942 20.69 21.17 -34.63
C LYS A 942 22.10 20.61 -34.29
N PRO A 943 22.83 21.07 -33.26
CA PRO A 943 24.14 20.51 -32.91
C PRO A 943 24.10 19.03 -32.48
N ASP A 944 23.04 18.60 -31.79
CA ASP A 944 22.88 17.21 -31.38
C ASP A 944 22.49 16.33 -32.59
N ILE A 945 21.65 16.82 -33.51
CA ILE A 945 21.40 16.13 -34.79
C ILE A 945 22.72 15.93 -35.55
N VAL A 946 23.51 17.00 -35.72
CA VAL A 946 24.82 16.96 -36.41
C VAL A 946 25.75 15.91 -35.82
N LYS A 947 25.79 15.79 -34.48
CA LYS A 947 26.62 14.82 -33.75
C LYS A 947 26.13 13.38 -33.90
N HIS A 948 24.82 13.14 -33.89
CA HIS A 948 24.25 11.79 -33.81
C HIS A 948 23.88 11.18 -35.18
N LEU A 949 23.70 12.00 -36.23
CA LEU A 949 23.38 11.52 -37.57
C LEU A 949 24.41 10.52 -38.17
N PRO A 950 25.74 10.71 -38.06
CA PRO A 950 26.72 9.76 -38.61
C PRO A 950 26.54 8.33 -38.10
N ARG A 951 26.19 8.18 -36.81
CA ARG A 951 25.94 6.87 -36.16
C ARG A 951 24.73 6.14 -36.74
N ILE A 952 23.68 6.87 -37.15
CA ILE A 952 22.52 6.30 -37.85
C ILE A 952 22.89 5.88 -39.27
N VAL A 953 23.62 6.73 -40.00
CA VAL A 953 24.01 6.43 -41.39
C VAL A 953 24.94 5.22 -41.47
N SER A 954 25.75 4.98 -40.43
CA SER A 954 26.57 3.76 -40.29
C SER A 954 25.77 2.45 -40.21
N ILE A 955 24.45 2.47 -39.95
CA ILE A 955 23.59 1.26 -39.98
C ILE A 955 23.39 0.76 -41.43
N LEU A 956 23.62 1.60 -42.46
CA LEU A 956 23.40 1.23 -43.86
C LEU A 956 24.28 0.04 -44.29
N ASN A 957 23.64 -1.14 -44.30
CA ASN A 957 24.19 -2.45 -44.64
C ASN A 957 23.78 -2.94 -46.05
N GLY A 958 23.22 -2.05 -46.87
CA GLY A 958 22.74 -2.37 -48.22
C GLY A 958 21.27 -2.82 -48.32
N THR A 959 20.59 -3.17 -47.22
CA THR A 959 19.17 -3.60 -47.23
C THR A 959 18.21 -2.46 -47.61
N GLN A 960 17.07 -2.83 -48.19
CA GLN A 960 16.07 -1.85 -48.66
C GLN A 960 15.36 -1.14 -47.49
N GLU A 961 15.01 -1.88 -46.44
CA GLU A 961 14.34 -1.34 -45.24
C GLU A 961 15.17 -0.23 -44.57
N MET A 962 16.47 -0.46 -44.39
CA MET A 962 17.37 0.55 -43.80
C MET A 962 17.55 1.77 -44.70
N LYS A 963 17.43 1.62 -46.03
CA LYS A 963 17.48 2.74 -46.99
C LYS A 963 16.22 3.60 -46.95
N GLU A 964 15.05 2.97 -46.84
CA GLU A 964 13.77 3.67 -46.69
C GLU A 964 13.67 4.37 -45.33
N LEU A 965 14.24 3.75 -44.29
CA LEU A 965 14.33 4.31 -42.94
C LEU A 965 15.32 5.49 -42.85
N VAL A 966 16.49 5.43 -43.50
CA VAL A 966 17.38 6.60 -43.59
C VAL A 966 16.78 7.69 -44.48
N ARG A 967 15.99 7.33 -45.51
CA ARG A 967 15.21 8.31 -46.29
C ARG A 967 14.16 9.02 -45.44
N SER A 968 13.45 8.33 -44.54
CA SER A 968 12.48 8.98 -43.66
C SER A 968 13.14 9.89 -42.62
N VAL A 969 14.29 9.48 -42.05
CA VAL A 969 15.13 10.34 -41.20
C VAL A 969 15.55 11.61 -41.93
N PHE A 970 16.11 11.50 -43.15
CA PHE A 970 16.50 12.67 -43.93
C PHE A 970 15.29 13.55 -44.32
N GLY A 971 14.12 12.95 -44.58
CA GLY A 971 12.88 13.68 -44.85
C GLY A 971 12.33 14.44 -43.64
N ALA A 972 12.56 13.95 -42.42
CA ALA A 972 12.12 14.59 -41.18
C ALA A 972 13.13 15.64 -40.64
N VAL A 973 14.42 15.43 -40.87
CA VAL A 973 15.52 16.31 -40.40
C VAL A 973 15.73 17.55 -41.28
N VAL A 974 15.25 17.54 -42.52
CA VAL A 974 15.52 18.60 -43.51
C VAL A 974 14.36 19.57 -43.70
N THR A 975 14.64 20.87 -43.59
CA THR A 975 13.66 21.92 -43.91
C THR A 975 13.32 21.95 -45.40
N THR A 976 12.05 21.79 -45.76
CA THR A 976 11.57 22.04 -47.13
C THR A 976 11.23 23.53 -47.32
N PRO A 977 11.88 24.27 -48.24
CA PRO A 977 11.57 25.68 -48.45
C PRO A 977 10.22 25.85 -49.19
N PRO A 978 9.31 26.71 -48.70
CA PRO A 978 8.01 26.91 -49.34
C PRO A 978 8.15 27.49 -50.75
N GLN A 979 7.36 26.96 -51.69
CA GLN A 979 7.49 27.20 -53.14
C GLN A 979 6.93 28.56 -53.62
N THR A 980 7.03 29.61 -52.80
CA THR A 980 6.38 30.92 -52.99
C THR A 980 7.38 32.08 -53.06
N PHE A 981 8.41 31.92 -53.88
CA PHE A 981 9.38 32.98 -54.21
C PHE A 981 8.72 34.05 -55.11
N GLY A 982 7.91 34.95 -54.52
CA GLY A 982 6.96 35.74 -55.34
C GLY A 982 6.30 36.99 -54.77
N SER A 983 6.71 37.55 -53.63
CA SER A 983 6.44 38.98 -53.32
C SER A 983 7.26 39.50 -52.14
N VAL A 984 7.83 40.70 -52.30
CA VAL A 984 8.42 41.46 -51.19
C VAL A 984 7.35 42.37 -50.61
N THR A 985 6.91 42.07 -49.39
CA THR A 985 6.29 43.08 -48.52
C THR A 985 7.11 43.15 -47.23
N SER A 986 7.57 44.35 -46.88
CA SER A 986 8.28 44.59 -45.63
C SER A 986 7.31 44.61 -44.44
N ASN A 987 7.81 44.24 -43.26
CA ASN A 987 7.14 44.36 -41.95
C ASN A 987 6.17 43.22 -41.55
N LEU A 988 6.72 42.02 -41.33
CA LEU A 988 6.20 41.01 -40.37
C LEU A 988 7.42 40.33 -39.69
N PRO A 989 7.26 39.65 -38.52
CA PRO A 989 8.34 39.56 -37.54
C PRO A 989 9.47 38.59 -37.88
N ARG A 990 10.66 38.95 -37.38
CA ARG A 990 11.91 38.18 -37.29
C ARG A 990 11.69 36.66 -37.39
N VAL A 991 12.15 36.09 -38.50
CA VAL A 991 12.19 34.64 -38.78
C VAL A 991 12.70 33.89 -37.55
N ARG A 992 11.89 32.98 -37.01
CA ARG A 992 12.38 31.97 -36.06
C ARG A 992 13.38 31.11 -36.83
N GLN A 993 14.60 31.02 -36.32
CA GLN A 993 15.61 30.11 -36.88
C GLN A 993 15.05 28.69 -36.78
N SER A 994 15.04 27.96 -37.89
CA SER A 994 14.61 26.56 -37.90
C SER A 994 15.63 25.72 -37.14
N GLU A 995 15.19 24.99 -36.12
CA GLU A 995 16.04 24.09 -35.32
C GLU A 995 16.54 22.87 -36.15
N LEU A 996 15.95 22.63 -37.31
CA LEU A 996 16.30 21.60 -38.29
C LEU A 996 17.46 21.99 -39.24
N LEU A 997 18.05 21.01 -39.93
CA LEU A 997 19.11 21.25 -40.93
C LEU A 997 18.52 21.73 -42.26
N THR A 998 19.27 22.59 -42.96
CA THR A 998 19.00 22.86 -44.37
C THR A 998 19.50 21.70 -45.25
N PRO A 999 18.95 21.51 -46.46
CA PRO A 999 19.42 20.48 -47.39
C PRO A 999 20.92 20.58 -47.72
N ALA A 1000 21.46 21.81 -47.75
CA ALA A 1000 22.88 22.03 -48.04
C ALA A 1000 23.78 21.53 -46.89
N GLU A 1001 23.46 21.90 -45.65
CA GLU A 1001 24.21 21.49 -44.46
C GLU A 1001 24.24 19.98 -44.26
N LEU A 1002 23.13 19.28 -44.55
CA LEU A 1002 23.09 17.81 -44.51
C LEU A 1002 24.08 17.18 -45.51
N MET A 1003 24.12 17.68 -46.75
CA MET A 1003 25.03 17.12 -47.76
C MET A 1003 26.49 17.44 -47.46
N VAL A 1004 26.79 18.62 -46.88
CA VAL A 1004 28.15 18.95 -46.40
C VAL A 1004 28.56 17.99 -45.28
N LEU A 1005 27.74 17.85 -44.23
CA LEU A 1005 28.00 16.95 -43.09
C LEU A 1005 28.33 15.51 -43.50
N LEU A 1006 27.63 14.96 -44.50
CA LEU A 1006 27.88 13.61 -45.04
C LEU A 1006 29.24 13.44 -45.75
N HIS A 1007 29.87 14.53 -46.18
CA HIS A 1007 31.23 14.52 -46.74
C HIS A 1007 32.28 14.77 -45.66
N ASP A 1008 32.04 15.70 -44.73
CA ASP A 1008 32.95 15.99 -43.62
C ASP A 1008 33.19 14.75 -42.75
N THR A 1009 32.12 13.98 -42.50
CA THR A 1009 32.12 12.75 -41.68
C THR A 1009 32.33 11.46 -42.48
N GLU A 1010 32.79 11.53 -43.75
CA GLU A 1010 32.94 10.35 -44.65
C GLU A 1010 33.84 9.23 -44.07
N LYS A 1011 34.74 9.59 -43.14
CA LYS A 1011 35.68 8.69 -42.47
C LYS A 1011 35.06 7.95 -41.27
N GLU A 1012 34.07 8.55 -40.63
CA GLU A 1012 33.39 8.02 -39.44
C GLU A 1012 32.20 7.14 -39.85
N ILE A 1013 31.44 7.56 -40.86
CA ILE A 1013 30.33 6.79 -41.46
C ILE A 1013 30.86 5.57 -42.23
N GLY A 1014 32.07 5.68 -42.80
CA GLY A 1014 32.64 4.68 -43.69
C GLY A 1014 32.20 4.86 -45.15
N ILE A 1015 33.16 4.73 -46.06
CA ILE A 1015 33.05 5.14 -47.47
C ILE A 1015 31.86 4.49 -48.20
N ARG A 1016 31.50 3.23 -47.89
CA ARG A 1016 30.36 2.54 -48.53
C ARG A 1016 29.01 3.13 -48.09
N SER A 1017 28.79 3.24 -46.79
CA SER A 1017 27.53 3.73 -46.21
C SER A 1017 27.33 5.23 -46.51
N ALA A 1018 28.40 6.01 -46.55
CA ALA A 1018 28.38 7.39 -47.03
C ALA A 1018 27.98 7.50 -48.52
N ILE A 1019 28.47 6.60 -49.39
CA ILE A 1019 28.04 6.53 -50.81
C ILE A 1019 26.55 6.19 -50.93
N GLU A 1020 26.03 5.27 -50.11
CA GLU A 1020 24.60 4.96 -50.11
C GLU A 1020 23.75 6.14 -49.62
N ALA A 1021 24.17 6.82 -48.55
CA ALA A 1021 23.50 8.01 -48.01
C ALA A 1021 23.43 9.19 -49.00
N ILE A 1022 24.55 9.49 -49.66
CA ILE A 1022 24.60 10.49 -50.74
C ILE A 1022 23.68 10.05 -51.90
N GLY A 1023 23.63 8.75 -52.20
CA GLY A 1023 22.67 8.17 -53.14
C GLY A 1023 21.20 8.40 -52.76
N ILE A 1024 20.84 8.20 -51.48
CA ILE A 1024 19.50 8.49 -50.95
C ILE A 1024 19.19 9.99 -51.12
N CYS A 1025 20.12 10.90 -50.81
CA CYS A 1025 19.93 12.34 -51.02
C CYS A 1025 19.67 12.68 -52.50
N PHE A 1026 20.43 12.12 -53.45
CA PHE A 1026 20.17 12.29 -54.88
C PHE A 1026 18.83 11.69 -55.36
N SER A 1027 18.20 10.80 -54.57
CA SER A 1027 16.87 10.24 -54.84
C SER A 1027 15.71 11.04 -54.21
N MET A 1028 16.00 12.21 -53.62
CA MET A 1028 15.03 13.21 -53.15
C MET A 1028 15.20 14.49 -53.99
N THR A 1029 14.87 14.40 -55.27
CA THR A 1029 15.10 15.45 -56.30
C THR A 1029 14.20 16.68 -56.14
N ASP A 1030 13.13 16.55 -55.36
CA ASP A 1030 12.26 17.62 -54.88
C ASP A 1030 12.97 18.54 -53.87
N VAL A 1031 13.77 17.94 -52.98
CA VAL A 1031 14.58 18.60 -51.93
C VAL A 1031 15.96 19.03 -52.47
N PHE A 1032 16.70 18.10 -53.09
CA PHE A 1032 18.08 18.31 -53.56
C PHE A 1032 18.13 18.81 -55.01
N ARG A 1033 17.67 20.05 -55.20
CA ARG A 1033 17.65 20.75 -56.50
C ARG A 1033 19.04 21.21 -56.93
N SER A 1034 19.21 21.50 -58.22
CA SER A 1034 20.49 21.93 -58.79
C SER A 1034 21.10 23.17 -58.11
N GLU A 1035 20.27 24.14 -57.69
CA GLU A 1035 20.72 25.35 -57.00
C GLU A 1035 21.37 25.03 -55.64
N ILE A 1036 20.73 24.16 -54.86
CA ILE A 1036 21.21 23.69 -53.55
C ILE A 1036 22.51 22.89 -53.74
N LEU A 1037 22.55 21.98 -54.72
CA LEU A 1037 23.75 21.21 -55.03
C LEU A 1037 24.93 22.10 -55.46
N ALA A 1038 24.68 23.19 -56.19
CA ALA A 1038 25.71 24.16 -56.53
C ALA A 1038 26.28 24.87 -55.29
N VAL A 1039 25.43 25.24 -54.32
CA VAL A 1039 25.87 25.82 -53.03
C VAL A 1039 26.73 24.84 -52.24
N VAL A 1040 26.30 23.59 -52.09
CA VAL A 1040 27.08 22.53 -51.42
C VAL A 1040 28.44 22.34 -52.11
N MET A 1041 28.42 22.21 -53.44
CA MET A 1041 29.62 22.02 -54.24
C MET A 1041 30.58 23.22 -54.17
N GLN A 1042 30.10 24.42 -53.83
CA GLN A 1042 30.93 25.58 -53.54
C GLN A 1042 31.45 25.59 -52.10
N GLN A 1043 30.63 25.21 -51.12
CA GLN A 1043 31.02 25.18 -49.70
C GLN A 1043 32.17 24.19 -49.45
N ILE A 1044 32.03 22.94 -49.90
CA ILE A 1044 33.08 21.91 -49.79
C ILE A 1044 34.34 22.31 -50.60
N LEU A 1045 34.16 23.02 -51.72
CA LEU A 1045 35.27 23.49 -52.55
C LEU A 1045 36.11 24.58 -51.87
N ASP A 1046 35.52 25.39 -50.98
CA ASP A 1046 36.23 26.49 -50.32
C ASP A 1046 37.01 26.00 -49.06
N GLU A 1047 36.63 24.87 -48.47
CA GLU A 1047 37.28 24.19 -47.34
C GLU A 1047 38.77 23.80 -47.59
N PRO A 1048 39.70 23.88 -46.61
CA PRO A 1048 41.13 23.60 -46.83
C PRO A 1048 41.49 22.17 -47.20
N VAL A 1049 40.68 21.16 -46.85
CA VAL A 1049 40.93 19.74 -47.17
C VAL A 1049 39.70 19.20 -47.88
N LEU A 1050 39.87 18.63 -49.08
CA LEU A 1050 38.75 18.11 -49.88
C LEU A 1050 38.40 16.66 -49.49
N PRO A 1051 37.14 16.36 -49.12
CA PRO A 1051 36.66 15.00 -48.90
C PRO A 1051 36.82 14.11 -50.13
N THR A 1052 37.20 12.85 -49.95
CA THR A 1052 37.51 11.90 -51.04
C THR A 1052 36.29 11.59 -51.91
N LEU A 1053 35.08 11.63 -51.36
CA LEU A 1053 33.83 11.45 -52.09
C LEU A 1053 33.42 12.67 -52.93
N PHE A 1054 33.99 13.85 -52.70
CA PHE A 1054 33.58 15.11 -53.36
C PHE A 1054 33.50 14.97 -54.89
N MET A 1055 34.53 14.45 -55.55
CA MET A 1055 34.53 14.33 -57.01
C MET A 1055 33.52 13.29 -57.54
N ARG A 1056 33.13 12.29 -56.74
CA ARG A 1056 32.03 11.37 -57.07
C ARG A 1056 30.70 12.12 -57.05
N THR A 1057 30.46 12.94 -56.03
CA THR A 1057 29.27 13.79 -55.88
C THR A 1057 29.18 14.83 -57.00
N VAL A 1058 30.29 15.47 -57.38
CA VAL A 1058 30.36 16.38 -58.55
C VAL A 1058 29.96 15.64 -59.84
N ILE A 1059 30.50 14.44 -60.09
CA ILE A 1059 30.16 13.62 -61.27
C ILE A 1059 28.68 13.22 -61.25
N GLN A 1060 28.13 12.86 -60.09
CA GLN A 1060 26.73 12.47 -59.94
C GLN A 1060 25.78 13.66 -60.16
N ALA A 1061 26.09 14.83 -59.60
CA ALA A 1061 25.34 16.06 -59.79
C ALA A 1061 25.28 16.51 -61.26
N VAL A 1062 26.39 16.44 -62.01
CA VAL A 1062 26.43 16.78 -63.45
C VAL A 1062 25.70 15.74 -64.32
N LYS A 1063 25.63 14.47 -63.90
CA LYS A 1063 24.82 13.45 -64.58
C LYS A 1063 23.33 13.70 -64.37
N THR A 1064 22.90 14.02 -63.15
CA THR A 1064 21.48 14.28 -62.82
C THR A 1064 21.00 15.63 -63.35
N TYR A 1065 21.78 16.70 -63.21
CA TYR A 1065 21.40 18.06 -63.54
C TYR A 1065 22.36 18.69 -64.57
N LYS A 1066 22.00 18.57 -65.86
CA LYS A 1066 22.78 19.11 -66.99
C LYS A 1066 23.03 20.62 -66.93
N SER A 1067 22.18 21.38 -66.23
CA SER A 1067 22.35 22.83 -65.99
C SER A 1067 23.66 23.16 -65.26
N LEU A 1068 24.15 22.28 -64.39
CA LEU A 1068 25.37 22.51 -63.60
C LEU A 1068 26.67 22.41 -64.43
N THR A 1069 26.63 21.90 -65.66
CA THR A 1069 27.81 21.72 -66.52
C THR A 1069 28.59 23.02 -66.74
N GLY A 1070 27.89 24.15 -66.89
CA GLY A 1070 28.51 25.48 -67.06
C GLY A 1070 29.16 26.03 -65.78
N PHE A 1071 28.52 25.80 -64.62
CA PHE A 1071 29.07 26.18 -63.31
C PHE A 1071 30.33 25.35 -62.99
N VAL A 1072 30.25 24.04 -63.16
CA VAL A 1072 31.35 23.10 -62.86
C VAL A 1072 32.56 23.37 -63.77
N SER A 1073 32.35 23.57 -65.07
CA SER A 1073 33.44 23.90 -65.99
C SER A 1073 34.08 25.25 -65.66
N ALA A 1074 33.30 26.32 -65.53
CA ALA A 1074 33.85 27.68 -65.43
C ALA A 1074 34.42 28.02 -64.03
N THR A 1075 33.82 27.51 -62.95
CA THR A 1075 34.20 27.91 -61.58
C THR A 1075 34.87 26.79 -60.79
N LEU A 1076 34.28 25.60 -60.78
CA LEU A 1076 34.70 24.51 -59.89
C LEU A 1076 36.03 23.89 -60.35
N LEU A 1077 36.11 23.45 -61.61
CA LEU A 1077 37.35 22.87 -62.15
C LEU A 1077 38.52 23.88 -62.13
N SER A 1078 38.26 25.18 -62.36
CA SER A 1078 39.31 26.21 -62.32
C SER A 1078 39.84 26.43 -60.89
N ARG A 1079 38.96 26.52 -59.88
CA ARG A 1079 39.38 26.58 -58.47
C ARG A 1079 40.16 25.32 -58.04
N LEU A 1080 39.74 24.13 -58.46
CA LEU A 1080 40.44 22.87 -58.13
C LEU A 1080 41.88 22.81 -58.69
N ILE A 1081 42.14 23.43 -59.84
CA ILE A 1081 43.51 23.59 -60.36
C ILE A 1081 44.34 24.48 -59.42
N THR A 1082 43.78 25.58 -58.91
CA THR A 1082 44.50 26.46 -57.95
C THR A 1082 44.81 25.77 -56.62
N LYS A 1083 43.97 24.83 -56.17
CA LYS A 1083 44.20 23.98 -54.98
C LYS A 1083 45.10 22.75 -55.24
N LYS A 1084 45.69 22.60 -56.43
CA LYS A 1084 46.63 21.51 -56.79
C LYS A 1084 46.08 20.08 -56.58
N ILE A 1085 44.82 19.83 -56.97
CA ILE A 1085 44.10 18.56 -56.74
C ILE A 1085 44.87 17.26 -57.11
N TRP A 1086 45.84 17.33 -58.03
CA TRP A 1086 46.72 16.21 -58.41
C TRP A 1086 47.58 15.65 -57.27
N THR A 1087 47.73 16.35 -56.14
CA THR A 1087 48.40 15.81 -54.94
C THR A 1087 47.63 14.66 -54.28
N THR A 1088 46.36 14.44 -54.61
CA THR A 1088 45.50 13.43 -53.99
C THR A 1088 44.95 12.48 -55.07
N PRO A 1089 45.54 11.27 -55.25
CA PRO A 1089 45.22 10.37 -56.36
C PRO A 1089 43.73 10.08 -56.65
N PRO A 1090 42.86 9.75 -55.67
CA PRO A 1090 41.46 9.48 -55.96
C PRO A 1090 40.68 10.73 -56.42
N LEU A 1091 41.04 11.91 -55.92
CA LEU A 1091 40.45 13.18 -56.38
C LEU A 1091 40.93 13.53 -57.78
N TRP A 1092 42.18 13.23 -58.12
CA TRP A 1092 42.74 13.44 -59.45
C TRP A 1092 42.09 12.54 -60.52
N GLU A 1093 41.86 11.25 -60.22
CA GLU A 1093 41.05 10.40 -61.10
C GLU A 1093 39.61 10.91 -61.26
N GLY A 1094 39.01 11.40 -60.17
CA GLY A 1094 37.71 12.05 -60.20
C GLY A 1094 37.68 13.31 -61.08
N PHE A 1095 38.73 14.13 -61.01
CA PHE A 1095 38.88 15.33 -61.86
C PHE A 1095 38.97 14.98 -63.34
N ILE A 1096 39.79 13.99 -63.70
CA ILE A 1096 39.94 13.51 -65.08
C ILE A 1096 38.58 13.00 -65.62
N ARG A 1097 37.90 12.12 -64.89
CA ARG A 1097 36.57 11.60 -65.29
C ARG A 1097 35.49 12.68 -65.34
N CYS A 1098 35.56 13.70 -64.48
CA CYS A 1098 34.66 14.85 -64.53
C CYS A 1098 34.90 15.70 -65.78
N ALA A 1099 36.17 15.96 -66.14
CA ALA A 1099 36.54 16.71 -67.33
C ALA A 1099 36.08 16.03 -68.64
N GLU A 1100 36.04 14.69 -68.68
CA GLU A 1100 35.44 13.91 -69.79
C GLU A 1100 33.93 14.17 -69.91
N ILE A 1101 33.19 14.03 -68.81
CA ILE A 1101 31.72 14.16 -68.77
C ILE A 1101 31.26 15.60 -69.07
N VAL A 1102 32.12 16.57 -68.78
CA VAL A 1102 31.89 18.02 -68.96
C VAL A 1102 32.41 18.53 -70.33
N ALA A 1103 33.09 17.69 -71.12
CA ALA A 1103 33.53 18.06 -72.47
C ALA A 1103 32.33 18.38 -73.40
N PRO A 1104 32.44 19.38 -74.30
CA PRO A 1104 33.62 20.19 -74.61
C PRO A 1104 33.83 21.41 -73.70
N SER A 1105 32.96 21.66 -72.71
CA SER A 1105 33.03 22.88 -71.89
C SER A 1105 34.21 22.92 -70.90
N SER A 1106 34.85 21.78 -70.63
CA SER A 1106 36.06 21.64 -69.80
C SER A 1106 37.34 22.15 -70.46
N PHE A 1107 37.43 22.19 -71.80
CA PHE A 1107 38.67 22.49 -72.53
C PHE A 1107 39.35 23.83 -72.20
N PRO A 1108 38.64 24.96 -71.98
CA PRO A 1108 39.27 26.23 -71.59
C PRO A 1108 40.03 26.16 -70.27
N VAL A 1109 39.61 25.26 -69.37
CA VAL A 1109 40.15 25.12 -68.02
C VAL A 1109 41.24 24.04 -67.95
N LEU A 1110 41.17 23.00 -68.77
CA LEU A 1110 42.28 22.05 -68.94
C LEU A 1110 43.58 22.75 -69.41
N LEU A 1111 43.46 23.84 -70.18
CA LEU A 1111 44.63 24.66 -70.58
C LEU A 1111 45.25 25.47 -69.43
N GLN A 1112 44.61 25.55 -68.26
CA GLN A 1112 45.16 26.18 -67.05
C GLN A 1112 46.07 25.23 -66.24
N LEU A 1113 46.13 23.93 -66.59
CA LEU A 1113 46.95 22.94 -65.91
C LEU A 1113 48.47 23.15 -66.14
N PRO A 1114 49.33 22.79 -65.17
CA PRO A 1114 50.76 22.62 -65.38
C PRO A 1114 51.07 21.58 -66.48
N LYS A 1115 52.18 21.79 -67.21
CA LYS A 1115 52.58 20.97 -68.38
C LYS A 1115 52.59 19.46 -68.10
N GLU A 1116 53.15 19.05 -66.97
CA GLU A 1116 53.28 17.64 -66.56
C GLU A 1116 51.90 17.00 -66.31
N GLN A 1117 51.02 17.71 -65.63
CA GLN A 1117 49.67 17.26 -65.28
C GLN A 1117 48.74 17.19 -66.50
N LEU A 1118 48.95 18.07 -67.49
CA LEU A 1118 48.28 17.97 -68.78
C LEU A 1118 48.75 16.73 -69.58
N ARG A 1119 50.05 16.40 -69.55
CA ARG A 1119 50.58 15.17 -70.18
C ARG A 1119 50.00 13.91 -69.51
N GLU A 1120 49.95 13.87 -68.17
CA GLU A 1120 49.37 12.74 -67.44
C GLU A 1120 47.87 12.54 -67.74
N LEU A 1121 47.09 13.62 -67.81
CA LEU A 1121 45.67 13.57 -68.17
C LEU A 1121 45.47 13.06 -69.61
N VAL A 1122 46.30 13.50 -70.55
CA VAL A 1122 46.26 13.06 -71.96
C VAL A 1122 46.65 11.59 -72.11
N ALA A 1123 47.62 11.10 -71.32
CA ALA A 1123 47.98 9.68 -71.27
C ALA A 1123 46.86 8.82 -70.65
N LYS A 1124 46.24 9.28 -69.57
CA LYS A 1124 45.14 8.57 -68.89
C LYS A 1124 43.82 8.56 -69.67
N GLN A 1125 43.57 9.53 -70.56
CA GLN A 1125 42.35 9.59 -71.37
C GLN A 1125 42.58 10.00 -72.84
N PRO A 1126 42.90 9.03 -73.73
CA PRO A 1126 43.09 9.27 -75.17
C PRO A 1126 41.89 9.91 -75.89
N ARG A 1127 40.66 9.73 -75.39
CA ARG A 1127 39.43 10.31 -75.99
C ARG A 1127 39.43 11.84 -75.96
N LEU A 1128 39.97 12.46 -74.92
CA LEU A 1128 40.08 13.91 -74.81
C LEU A 1128 41.17 14.48 -75.75
N ARG A 1129 42.22 13.70 -76.05
CA ARG A 1129 43.39 14.14 -76.86
C ARG A 1129 42.97 14.72 -78.21
N GLY A 1130 42.04 14.07 -78.91
CA GLY A 1130 41.56 14.53 -80.23
C GLY A 1130 40.74 15.83 -80.17
N GLN A 1131 39.73 15.88 -79.29
CA GLN A 1131 38.83 17.04 -79.19
C GLN A 1131 39.52 18.27 -78.60
N LEU A 1132 40.44 18.08 -77.65
CA LEU A 1132 41.27 19.15 -77.10
C LEU A 1132 42.24 19.71 -78.15
N ARG A 1133 42.82 18.85 -79.01
CA ARG A 1133 43.66 19.26 -80.14
C ARG A 1133 42.89 20.14 -81.13
N GLU A 1134 41.67 19.75 -81.52
CA GLU A 1134 40.80 20.58 -82.37
C GLU A 1134 40.47 21.92 -81.68
N PHE A 1135 40.11 21.90 -80.39
CA PHE A 1135 39.77 23.11 -79.64
C PHE A 1135 40.94 24.12 -79.55
N VAL A 1136 42.16 23.64 -79.32
CA VAL A 1136 43.38 24.49 -79.29
C VAL A 1136 43.63 25.10 -80.67
N GLN A 1137 43.49 24.33 -81.75
CA GLN A 1137 43.63 24.84 -83.13
C GLN A 1137 42.53 25.87 -83.48
N LYS A 1138 41.32 25.69 -82.97
CA LYS A 1138 40.12 26.49 -83.33
C LYS A 1138 39.92 27.76 -82.48
N LYS A 1139 40.56 27.85 -81.30
CA LYS A 1139 40.36 28.96 -80.34
C LYS A 1139 41.64 29.55 -79.75
N GLY A 1140 42.82 29.17 -80.27
CA GLY A 1140 44.14 29.56 -79.74
C GLY A 1140 44.53 31.02 -79.97
N GLY A 1141 43.97 31.95 -79.18
CA GLY A 1141 44.23 33.40 -79.28
C GLY A 1141 45.66 33.89 -78.98
N ASN A 1142 46.65 33.00 -78.87
CA ASN A 1142 48.07 33.37 -78.80
C ASN A 1142 48.94 32.18 -79.32
N PRO A 1143 49.59 32.31 -80.50
CA PRO A 1143 50.18 31.16 -81.21
C PRO A 1143 51.35 30.51 -80.46
N ALA A 1144 52.17 31.31 -79.74
CA ALA A 1144 53.32 30.79 -78.99
C ALA A 1144 52.89 29.87 -77.82
N ARG A 1145 51.71 30.10 -77.23
CA ARG A 1145 51.14 29.19 -76.22
C ARG A 1145 50.50 27.97 -76.88
N ALA A 1146 49.76 28.16 -77.98
CA ALA A 1146 49.11 27.07 -78.70
C ALA A 1146 50.11 26.00 -79.17
N ALA A 1147 51.29 26.41 -79.69
CA ALA A 1147 52.36 25.50 -80.08
C ALA A 1147 52.82 24.59 -78.91
N VAL A 1148 53.10 25.17 -77.74
CA VAL A 1148 53.55 24.44 -76.55
C VAL A 1148 52.50 23.45 -76.03
N TYR A 1149 51.20 23.77 -76.13
CA TYR A 1149 50.15 22.80 -75.79
C TYR A 1149 50.03 21.69 -76.85
N LEU A 1150 50.20 22.01 -78.14
CA LEU A 1150 50.17 21.01 -79.22
C LEU A 1150 51.38 20.06 -79.20
N GLU A 1151 52.54 20.53 -78.76
CA GLU A 1151 53.75 19.75 -78.47
C GLU A 1151 53.52 18.74 -77.35
N ILE A 1152 52.96 19.17 -76.21
CA ILE A 1152 52.61 18.29 -75.07
C ILE A 1152 51.49 17.29 -75.43
N ILE A 1153 50.61 17.64 -76.35
CA ILE A 1153 49.55 16.78 -76.94
C ILE A 1153 50.10 15.98 -78.15
N GLY A 1154 51.37 16.21 -78.52
CA GLY A 1154 52.06 15.66 -79.68
C GLY A 1154 52.63 14.28 -79.40
N ASP A 1155 53.61 14.20 -78.51
CA ASP A 1155 54.40 12.99 -78.22
C ASP A 1155 53.56 11.79 -77.77
N ASP A 1156 53.56 10.73 -78.57
CA ASP A 1156 53.76 9.33 -78.16
C ASP A 1156 53.59 8.43 -79.39
N GLU A 1157 54.67 8.29 -80.17
CA GLU A 1157 54.92 7.11 -81.01
C GLU A 1157 56.25 6.50 -80.59
N PRO A 1158 56.27 5.19 -80.31
CA PRO A 1158 57.46 4.37 -80.55
C PRO A 1158 57.11 3.17 -81.45
N GLU A 1159 57.90 2.96 -82.50
CA GLU A 1159 57.72 1.85 -83.44
C GLU A 1159 58.21 0.49 -82.89
N ALA A 1160 57.51 -0.57 -83.34
CA ALA A 1160 57.99 -1.92 -83.65
C ALA A 1160 59.20 -2.54 -82.88
N GLY A 1161 58.87 -3.48 -81.97
CA GLY A 1161 59.36 -4.87 -82.08
C GLY A 1161 60.69 -5.27 -81.42
N GLY A 1162 60.71 -6.44 -80.76
CA GLY A 1162 61.91 -7.07 -80.21
C GLY A 1162 61.62 -8.41 -79.52
N SER A 1163 62.20 -9.51 -80.01
CA SER A 1163 61.85 -10.87 -79.60
C SER A 1163 62.59 -11.39 -78.35
N ALA A 1164 61.87 -12.19 -77.56
CA ALA A 1164 62.30 -13.33 -76.72
C ALA A 1164 63.67 -13.38 -76.01
N ALA A 1165 63.61 -13.67 -74.70
CA ALA A 1165 64.40 -14.72 -74.03
C ALA A 1165 63.62 -15.26 -72.82
N ALA A 1166 63.98 -16.45 -72.28
CA ALA A 1166 63.15 -17.21 -71.33
C ALA A 1166 63.93 -17.87 -70.17
N SER A 1167 63.21 -18.68 -69.37
CA SER A 1167 63.59 -19.46 -68.17
C SER A 1167 63.59 -18.69 -66.83
N ALA A 1168 62.80 -19.01 -65.76
CA ALA A 1168 62.25 -20.27 -65.18
C ALA A 1168 63.20 -20.96 -64.17
N PRO A 1169 62.73 -21.84 -63.25
CA PRO A 1169 61.37 -22.39 -63.05
C PRO A 1169 60.78 -22.24 -61.62
N GLY A 1170 59.54 -22.74 -61.41
CA GLY A 1170 58.82 -22.67 -60.13
C GLY A 1170 57.42 -23.31 -60.19
N THR A 1171 57.35 -24.60 -60.49
CA THR A 1171 56.17 -25.35 -60.99
C THR A 1171 55.84 -26.60 -60.14
N PRO A 1172 54.65 -27.26 -60.22
CA PRO A 1172 53.30 -26.81 -60.65
C PRO A 1172 52.13 -27.43 -59.77
N PRO A 1173 50.97 -28.01 -60.24
CA PRO A 1173 49.65 -27.88 -59.58
C PRO A 1173 49.01 -29.30 -59.33
N PRO A 1174 47.72 -29.69 -59.57
CA PRO A 1174 46.43 -29.04 -59.93
C PRO A 1174 45.27 -29.48 -58.97
N SER A 1175 43.95 -29.63 -59.27
CA SER A 1175 43.11 -29.59 -60.49
C SER A 1175 41.60 -29.38 -60.18
N MET A 1176 40.85 -28.85 -61.15
CA MET A 1176 39.39 -28.98 -61.34
C MET A 1176 39.10 -30.12 -62.38
N PRO A 1177 37.86 -30.60 -62.72
CA PRO A 1177 36.54 -29.95 -62.54
C PRO A 1177 35.30 -30.87 -62.29
N SER A 1178 34.10 -30.26 -62.40
CA SER A 1178 32.84 -30.78 -63.01
C SER A 1178 31.63 -31.23 -62.15
N ALA A 1179 30.46 -30.80 -62.65
CA ALA A 1179 29.13 -31.44 -62.68
C ALA A 1179 28.34 -31.84 -61.39
N THR A 1180 27.23 -31.12 -61.20
CA THR A 1180 25.92 -31.53 -60.62
C THR A 1180 25.30 -32.75 -61.34
N PRO A 1181 24.23 -33.46 -60.85
CA PRO A 1181 23.17 -33.02 -59.91
C PRO A 1181 22.65 -34.08 -58.90
N VAL A 1182 21.50 -33.83 -58.25
CA VAL A 1182 20.34 -34.74 -57.93
C VAL A 1182 19.63 -34.40 -56.59
N THR A 1183 18.42 -33.81 -56.72
CA THR A 1183 17.19 -33.75 -55.87
C THR A 1183 17.16 -34.05 -54.34
N ALA A 1184 16.44 -33.15 -53.62
CA ALA A 1184 15.34 -33.38 -52.62
C ALA A 1184 15.59 -34.26 -51.37
N GLU A 1185 14.99 -34.08 -50.18
CA GLU A 1185 14.07 -33.09 -49.51
C GLU A 1185 14.02 -33.52 -47.99
N PRO A 1186 13.24 -32.92 -47.06
CA PRO A 1186 12.90 -31.50 -46.80
C PRO A 1186 13.07 -31.09 -45.30
N MET A 1187 12.72 -29.83 -44.95
CA MET A 1187 12.41 -29.31 -43.58
C MET A 1187 13.56 -29.17 -42.56
N PRO A 1188 13.40 -28.32 -41.50
CA PRO A 1188 12.86 -26.95 -41.54
C PRO A 1188 13.71 -25.93 -40.73
N SER A 1189 13.30 -24.65 -40.79
CA SER A 1189 13.81 -23.49 -40.02
C SER A 1189 15.18 -22.97 -40.46
#